data_AF-A0A945CNE2-F1
#
_entry.id   AF-A0A945CNE2-F1
#
_cell.length_a   1.000
_cell.length_b   1.000
_cell.length_c   1.000
_cell.angle_alpha   90.00
_cell.angle_beta   90.00
_cell.angle_gamma   90.00
#
_symmetry.space_group_name_H-M   'P 1'
#
loop_
_entity.id
_entity.type
_entity.pdbx_description
1 polymer ?
#
loop_
_entity_poly.entity_id
_entity_poly.type
_entity_poly.pdbx_seq_one_letter_code
_entity_poly.pdbx_strand_id
1 'polypeptide(L)'
;TGVKTIVEDREGNLWFGSKGGVNRYDEAQFTNFVFDDKILASTVEDRDGNLWFGKYEGGVIRYDGQQFVNFTTEDGLAGNRAIPKLLDGNGRVWIGTEAGMSRYDGEQFINFTSADGFTGFATPLAMDGKGSLWFYYGGGLGRYDRGRITTFTTRDGLPANEIRTAIEDRKGLLWFGTTAGVSRYDGQQFVNFTTEDGLSDSVVTSIVEDRDGNLWFGTRGGVSRYDGQQFVNFTTMDGLTHNYVSCILEDRKGHLWFGTWGGGVTVYDGFVFQSLLERDGLVHNTVWDLDQDQEGNIWIATQKGLTCYGPQAISPPVHLTNVAAGRNYGTVETLRIPSHQKQIFFEFQGVSFRTHQLVYVYRLEGHDEGWRQTRKNRVEYKDLPVGEYTFQVKAVDRDLNYSEEPATVSVEVYFQPVSSSIHISELNVQDVFASFYKTYADKSIGSVLVTNDDLTQIEAKLSFFIPDHMRRPTEKTILLEPQSSQIVSLHAILGKEILDLDGAIPAQAEVALSCEAEEQTISIQKSKNITVYGRGALTWDDLGKAAAFVTPEDHNVSAFSRSLFKEYRSHIKRRSIDGNIPTAMLLYEALNAHGIKYARDTSTPYSQVRGDRSAVDNIQYPGELLQSKMGDCDDCTVLYCALLENLDIPTALIDHPNHILMMFDSGITEDRYFGFSLDRDRYVEREGRFWIPVEVTKLGEGSFMEAWELGAKTCQRLQNMDELVTDVRKVWPEYPYALPSIGEEIVLPDSEELERVFVDDMEQLQMIREAFVERQYIHPLLENPGNHQRRMELAYTLIESGDFNYAISTLLNLLVTDLKAEAYYLIGFSYAKKKDFEKAVRFAEKAMEHDPENVGYRRGLEYFKGELME
;
A
#
# COMPACT_ATOMS: atom_id res chain seq x y z
N THR A 1 -33.22 -44.49 53.38
CA THR A 1 -31.96 -45.30 53.34
C THR A 1 -30.92 -44.59 54.18
N GLY A 2 -30.24 -45.27 55.11
CA GLY A 2 -29.40 -44.60 56.12
C GLY A 2 -28.27 -43.76 55.49
N VAL A 3 -28.20 -42.49 55.89
CA VAL A 3 -27.08 -41.58 55.58
C VAL A 3 -25.80 -42.17 56.16
N LYS A 4 -24.74 -42.22 55.35
CA LYS A 4 -23.43 -42.81 55.69
C LYS A 4 -22.38 -41.76 55.98
N THR A 5 -22.50 -40.59 55.36
CA THR A 5 -21.61 -39.45 55.56
C THR A 5 -22.39 -38.16 55.37
N ILE A 6 -21.97 -37.13 56.09
CA ILE A 6 -22.46 -35.77 55.96
C ILE A 6 -21.21 -34.89 55.83
N VAL A 7 -21.16 -34.05 54.79
CA VAL A 7 -20.05 -33.11 54.55
C VAL A 7 -20.66 -31.74 54.23
N GLU A 8 -20.11 -30.69 54.82
CA GLU A 8 -20.45 -29.31 54.47
C GLU A 8 -19.43 -28.79 53.45
N ASP A 9 -19.90 -28.18 52.36
CA ASP A 9 -19.00 -27.54 51.37
C ASP A 9 -18.66 -26.09 51.74
N ARG A 10 -17.80 -25.45 50.94
CA ARG A 10 -17.37 -24.06 51.18
C ARG A 10 -18.49 -23.03 51.00
N GLU A 11 -19.61 -23.42 50.40
CA GLU A 11 -20.80 -22.58 50.22
C GLU A 11 -21.83 -22.82 51.34
N GLY A 12 -21.52 -23.65 52.35
CA GLY A 12 -22.41 -23.97 53.47
C GLY A 12 -23.45 -25.07 53.17
N ASN A 13 -23.39 -25.71 51.99
CA ASN A 13 -24.35 -26.77 51.66
C ASN A 13 -24.01 -28.07 52.38
N LEU A 14 -25.02 -28.78 52.87
CA LEU A 14 -24.88 -30.10 53.46
C LEU A 14 -25.06 -31.20 52.41
N TRP A 15 -24.06 -32.07 52.29
CA TRP A 15 -24.05 -33.21 51.37
C TRP A 15 -24.21 -34.52 52.13
N PHE A 16 -25.23 -35.30 51.77
CA PHE A 16 -25.57 -36.58 52.38
C PHE A 16 -25.22 -37.73 51.44
N GLY A 17 -24.17 -38.47 51.77
CA GLY A 17 -23.86 -39.72 51.06
C GLY A 17 -24.69 -40.86 51.61
N SER A 18 -25.47 -41.55 50.76
CA SER A 18 -26.27 -42.72 51.12
C SER A 18 -26.04 -43.88 50.14
N LYS A 19 -26.55 -45.08 50.46
CA LYS A 19 -26.55 -46.21 49.51
C LYS A 19 -27.35 -45.93 48.21
N GLY A 20 -28.21 -44.92 48.20
CA GLY A 20 -29.01 -44.53 47.04
C GLY A 20 -28.42 -43.37 46.24
N GLY A 21 -27.19 -42.92 46.56
CA GLY A 21 -26.55 -41.78 45.93
C GLY A 21 -26.27 -40.64 46.90
N VAL A 22 -25.85 -39.51 46.34
CA VAL A 22 -25.50 -38.28 47.05
C VAL A 22 -26.66 -37.30 46.94
N ASN A 23 -27.13 -36.79 48.07
CA ASN A 23 -28.17 -35.75 48.12
C ASN A 23 -27.55 -34.47 48.68
N ARG A 24 -28.00 -33.30 48.22
CA ARG A 24 -27.57 -31.99 48.73
C ARG A 24 -28.75 -31.31 49.40
N TYR A 25 -28.51 -30.69 50.54
CA TYR A 25 -29.39 -29.76 51.21
C TYR A 25 -28.71 -28.39 51.21
N ASP A 26 -29.41 -27.41 50.66
CA ASP A 26 -29.02 -26.01 50.64
C ASP A 26 -29.86 -25.30 51.72
N GLU A 27 -29.24 -24.47 52.55
CA GLU A 27 -29.97 -23.68 53.53
C GLU A 27 -30.94 -22.76 52.77
N ALA A 28 -32.23 -22.83 53.10
CA ALA A 28 -33.29 -22.47 52.15
C ALA A 28 -33.26 -20.98 51.74
N GLN A 29 -32.59 -20.67 50.61
CA GLN A 29 -32.69 -19.37 49.93
C GLN A 29 -34.12 -19.04 49.51
N PHE A 30 -34.97 -20.07 49.36
CA PHE A 30 -36.37 -19.96 48.99
C PHE A 30 -37.24 -20.42 50.15
N THR A 31 -38.03 -19.50 50.69
CA THR A 31 -39.11 -19.83 51.63
C THR A 31 -40.44 -19.65 50.93
N ASN A 32 -41.19 -20.74 50.80
CA ASN A 32 -42.40 -20.80 49.98
C ASN A 32 -43.67 -20.92 50.84
N PHE A 33 -44.64 -20.04 50.59
CA PHE A 33 -45.94 -20.01 51.25
C PHE A 33 -47.02 -20.28 50.20
N VAL A 34 -47.64 -21.46 50.27
CA VAL A 34 -48.69 -21.89 49.34
C VAL A 34 -50.06 -21.59 49.96
N PHE A 35 -50.96 -21.04 49.16
CA PHE A 35 -52.32 -20.69 49.60
C PHE A 35 -53.34 -21.41 48.71
N ASP A 36 -54.43 -21.90 49.31
CA ASP A 36 -55.48 -22.66 48.58
C ASP A 36 -56.31 -21.75 47.65
N ASP A 37 -56.42 -20.46 47.99
CA ASP A 37 -57.11 -19.45 47.20
C ASP A 37 -56.16 -18.73 46.23
N LYS A 38 -56.69 -18.23 45.11
CA LYS A 38 -55.92 -17.42 44.18
C LYS A 38 -55.53 -16.08 44.83
N ILE A 39 -54.23 -15.89 45.10
CA ILE A 39 -53.69 -14.57 45.49
C ILE A 39 -53.95 -13.57 44.36
N LEU A 40 -54.46 -12.39 44.70
CA LEU A 40 -54.53 -11.26 43.78
C LEU A 40 -53.38 -10.29 44.05
N ALA A 41 -52.46 -10.31 43.10
CA ALA A 41 -52.07 -9.13 42.33
C ALA A 41 -51.21 -8.04 42.97
N SER A 42 -50.90 -8.05 44.27
CA SER A 42 -49.85 -7.15 44.75
C SER A 42 -49.29 -7.39 46.14
N THR A 43 -48.08 -6.87 46.29
CA THR A 43 -47.29 -6.76 47.51
C THR A 43 -47.03 -5.30 47.84
N VAL A 44 -47.21 -4.91 49.10
CA VAL A 44 -46.75 -3.61 49.62
C VAL A 44 -46.16 -3.83 51.01
N GLU A 45 -44.90 -3.46 51.20
CA GLU A 45 -44.30 -3.30 52.53
C GLU A 45 -44.77 -1.99 53.18
N ASP A 46 -45.22 -2.05 54.43
CA ASP A 46 -45.47 -0.86 55.25
C ASP A 46 -44.21 -0.41 56.01
N ARG A 47 -44.29 0.74 56.70
CA ARG A 47 -43.13 1.31 57.42
C ARG A 47 -42.60 0.44 58.56
N ASP A 48 -43.46 -0.41 59.11
CA ASP A 48 -43.09 -1.30 60.20
C ASP A 48 -42.49 -2.62 59.68
N GLY A 49 -42.34 -2.75 58.35
CA GLY A 49 -41.81 -3.94 57.69
C GLY A 49 -42.85 -5.03 57.49
N ASN A 50 -44.16 -4.74 57.68
CA ASN A 50 -45.18 -5.74 57.40
C ASN A 50 -45.50 -5.76 55.91
N LEU A 51 -45.67 -6.96 55.37
CA LEU A 51 -46.04 -7.15 53.97
C LEU A 51 -47.54 -7.37 53.82
N TRP A 52 -48.15 -6.67 52.86
CA TRP A 52 -49.57 -6.73 52.58
C TRP A 52 -49.86 -7.41 51.23
N PHE A 53 -50.82 -8.33 51.22
CA PHE A 53 -51.16 -9.14 50.05
C PHE A 53 -52.68 -9.14 49.81
N GLY A 54 -53.11 -9.08 48.55
CA GLY A 54 -54.53 -9.19 48.18
C GLY A 54 -54.97 -10.64 47.92
N LYS A 55 -56.21 -10.99 48.27
CA LYS A 55 -56.88 -12.24 47.81
C LYS A 55 -57.94 -11.94 46.76
N TYR A 56 -58.18 -12.87 45.83
CA TYR A 56 -59.23 -12.72 44.82
C TYR A 56 -60.61 -12.53 45.46
N GLU A 57 -60.93 -13.40 46.41
CA GLU A 57 -62.10 -13.34 47.27
C GLU A 57 -61.60 -13.68 48.68
N GLY A 58 -61.67 -12.74 49.63
CA GLY A 58 -61.27 -13.00 51.02
C GLY A 58 -60.49 -11.89 51.74
N GLY A 59 -60.41 -10.69 51.16
CA GLY A 59 -59.83 -9.51 51.78
C GLY A 59 -58.32 -9.37 51.54
N VAL A 60 -57.60 -8.82 52.53
CA VAL A 60 -56.14 -8.63 52.48
C VAL A 60 -55.45 -9.41 53.60
N ILE A 61 -54.26 -9.93 53.32
CA ILE A 61 -53.38 -10.57 54.32
C ILE A 61 -52.27 -9.60 54.67
N ARG A 62 -51.94 -9.48 55.96
CA ARG A 62 -50.72 -8.84 56.45
C ARG A 62 -49.79 -9.89 57.06
N TYR A 63 -48.51 -9.86 56.71
CA TYR A 63 -47.47 -10.66 57.34
C TYR A 63 -46.54 -9.76 58.15
N ASP A 64 -46.41 -10.06 59.45
CA ASP A 64 -45.62 -9.26 60.41
C ASP A 64 -44.21 -9.82 60.67
N GLY A 65 -43.74 -10.71 59.79
CA GLY A 65 -42.48 -11.44 59.98
C GLY A 65 -42.61 -12.71 60.81
N GLN A 66 -43.75 -12.94 61.49
CA GLN A 66 -44.00 -14.15 62.28
C GLN A 66 -45.26 -14.89 61.86
N GLN A 67 -46.33 -14.16 61.55
CA GLN A 67 -47.65 -14.72 61.26
C GLN A 67 -48.38 -13.94 60.16
N PHE A 68 -49.30 -14.63 59.50
CA PHE A 68 -50.22 -14.06 58.53
C PHE A 68 -51.55 -13.73 59.21
N VAL A 69 -52.00 -12.48 59.11
CA VAL A 69 -53.28 -11.98 59.62
C VAL A 69 -54.18 -11.60 58.45
N ASN A 70 -55.41 -12.11 58.40
CA ASN A 70 -56.36 -11.84 57.32
C ASN A 70 -57.39 -10.80 57.75
N PHE A 71 -57.57 -9.74 56.96
CA PHE A 71 -58.55 -8.68 57.17
C PHE A 71 -59.64 -8.72 56.10
N THR A 72 -60.89 -8.64 56.52
CA THR A 72 -62.09 -8.72 55.67
C THR A 72 -63.02 -7.53 55.95
N THR A 73 -64.19 -7.52 55.31
CA THR A 73 -65.29 -6.59 55.65
C THR A 73 -65.73 -6.67 57.12
N GLU A 74 -65.53 -7.80 57.80
CA GLU A 74 -65.83 -7.92 59.24
C GLU A 74 -64.84 -7.10 60.09
N ASP A 75 -63.64 -6.87 59.57
CA ASP A 75 -62.57 -6.11 60.22
C ASP A 75 -62.56 -4.62 59.81
N GLY A 76 -63.56 -4.18 59.05
CA GLY A 76 -63.73 -2.79 58.63
C GLY A 76 -63.26 -2.45 57.22
N LEU A 77 -62.79 -3.43 56.42
CA LEU A 77 -62.44 -3.23 55.01
C LEU A 77 -63.68 -2.89 54.16
N ALA A 78 -63.55 -2.04 53.15
CA ALA A 78 -64.70 -1.63 52.33
C ALA A 78 -65.29 -2.76 51.47
N GLY A 79 -64.47 -3.73 51.07
CA GLY A 79 -64.85 -4.86 50.23
C GLY A 79 -63.85 -6.01 50.34
N ASN A 80 -64.27 -7.23 49.98
CA ASN A 80 -63.44 -8.44 50.14
C ASN A 80 -62.66 -8.81 48.86
N ARG A 81 -62.89 -8.10 47.75
CA ARG A 81 -62.02 -8.14 46.57
C ARG A 81 -61.04 -6.96 46.66
N ALA A 82 -59.99 -7.18 47.44
CA ALA A 82 -59.12 -6.11 47.90
C ALA A 82 -57.69 -6.24 47.36
N ILE A 83 -57.11 -5.11 46.93
CA ILE A 83 -55.81 -5.06 46.27
C ILE A 83 -54.96 -3.96 46.94
N PRO A 84 -54.04 -4.30 47.85
CA PRO A 84 -53.10 -3.33 48.44
C PRO A 84 -52.13 -2.87 47.36
N LYS A 85 -52.02 -1.57 47.07
CA LYS A 85 -51.21 -1.10 45.94
C LYS A 85 -50.28 0.06 46.21
N LEU A 86 -50.54 0.84 47.25
CA LEU A 86 -49.84 2.10 47.45
C LEU A 86 -49.58 2.34 48.93
N LEU A 87 -48.31 2.59 49.27
CA LEU A 87 -47.92 3.15 50.56
C LEU A 87 -47.83 4.68 50.41
N ASP A 88 -48.54 5.44 51.25
CA ASP A 88 -48.45 6.90 51.22
C ASP A 88 -47.25 7.45 52.00
N GLY A 89 -46.94 8.74 51.81
CA GLY A 89 -45.85 9.44 52.49
C GLY A 89 -45.98 9.53 54.02
N ASN A 90 -47.07 9.04 54.62
CA ASN A 90 -47.24 8.89 56.06
C ASN A 90 -47.12 7.43 56.52
N GLY A 91 -46.85 6.49 55.61
CA GLY A 91 -46.74 5.06 55.91
C GLY A 91 -48.06 4.32 55.95
N ARG A 92 -49.13 4.89 55.37
CA ARG A 92 -50.46 4.26 55.35
C ARG A 92 -50.64 3.45 54.09
N VAL A 93 -51.22 2.26 54.21
CA VAL A 93 -51.47 1.36 53.09
C VAL A 93 -52.83 1.66 52.49
N TRP A 94 -52.84 1.97 51.19
CA TRP A 94 -54.04 2.18 50.39
C TRP A 94 -54.39 0.90 49.62
N ILE A 95 -55.66 0.53 49.73
CA ILE A 95 -56.22 -0.73 49.25
C ILE A 95 -57.40 -0.40 48.34
N GLY A 96 -57.33 -0.85 47.10
CA GLY A 96 -58.47 -0.79 46.18
C GLY A 96 -59.45 -1.91 46.45
N THR A 97 -60.76 -1.64 46.37
CA THR A 97 -61.82 -2.61 46.61
C THR A 97 -62.94 -2.48 45.58
N GLU A 98 -63.82 -3.47 45.51
CA GLU A 98 -65.04 -3.42 44.69
C GLU A 98 -66.06 -2.36 45.13
N ALA A 99 -65.94 -1.85 46.37
CA ALA A 99 -66.82 -0.87 46.97
C ALA A 99 -66.19 0.54 47.10
N GLY A 100 -65.04 0.78 46.45
CA GLY A 100 -64.27 2.01 46.55
C GLY A 100 -62.84 1.71 47.00
N MET A 101 -62.31 2.46 47.98
CA MET A 101 -60.97 2.24 48.53
C MET A 101 -60.99 2.20 50.05
N SER A 102 -60.02 1.51 50.64
CA SER A 102 -59.74 1.55 52.08
C SER A 102 -58.32 2.04 52.30
N ARG A 103 -58.11 2.79 53.38
CA ARG A 103 -56.77 3.17 53.85
C ARG A 103 -56.58 2.67 55.28
N TYR A 104 -55.54 1.89 55.50
CA TYR A 104 -55.16 1.44 56.84
C TYR A 104 -54.24 2.48 57.50
N ASP A 105 -54.62 2.97 58.68
CA ASP A 105 -53.86 4.01 59.40
C ASP A 105 -52.91 3.47 60.48
N GLY A 106 -52.82 2.14 60.61
CA GLY A 106 -52.05 1.45 61.66
C GLY A 106 -52.96 0.85 62.75
N GLU A 107 -54.19 1.33 62.88
CA GLU A 107 -55.15 0.81 63.87
C GLU A 107 -56.44 0.32 63.19
N GLN A 108 -56.97 1.05 62.21
CA GLN A 108 -58.27 0.79 61.59
C GLN A 108 -58.26 1.11 60.08
N PHE A 109 -59.30 0.63 59.39
CA PHE A 109 -59.56 0.99 58.00
C PHE A 109 -60.46 2.23 57.89
N ILE A 110 -60.00 3.20 57.11
CA ILE A 110 -60.77 4.37 56.71
C ILE A 110 -61.25 4.14 55.27
N ASN A 111 -62.57 4.06 55.09
CA ASN A 111 -63.18 3.69 53.81
C ASN A 111 -63.64 4.93 53.04
N PHE A 112 -63.36 4.92 51.73
CA PHE A 112 -63.77 5.92 50.75
C PHE A 112 -64.70 5.24 49.76
N THR A 113 -66.00 5.47 49.92
CA THR A 113 -67.05 4.70 49.23
C THR A 113 -67.88 5.59 48.32
N SER A 114 -69.04 5.07 47.86
CA SER A 114 -70.00 5.87 47.09
C SER A 114 -70.46 7.15 47.82
N ALA A 115 -70.45 7.17 49.16
CA ALA A 115 -70.73 8.36 49.97
C ALA A 115 -69.72 9.49 49.72
N ASP A 116 -68.48 9.14 49.38
CA ASP A 116 -67.36 10.05 49.13
C ASP A 116 -67.14 10.30 47.63
N GLY A 117 -68.04 9.80 46.78
CA GLY A 117 -67.98 9.93 45.32
C GLY A 117 -67.30 8.76 44.59
N PHE A 118 -66.91 7.69 45.29
CA PHE A 118 -66.32 6.48 44.68
C PHE A 118 -67.40 5.42 44.40
N THR A 119 -67.97 5.43 43.20
CA THR A 119 -68.95 4.42 42.76
C THR A 119 -68.26 3.28 42.02
N GLY A 120 -68.12 2.13 42.68
CA GLY A 120 -67.58 0.90 42.09
C GLY A 120 -66.10 0.65 42.38
N PHE A 121 -65.46 -0.17 41.54
CA PHE A 121 -64.07 -0.60 41.75
C PHE A 121 -63.10 0.56 41.55
N ALA A 122 -62.36 0.93 42.60
CA ALA A 122 -61.35 1.98 42.55
C ALA A 122 -59.99 1.41 43.00
N THR A 123 -58.97 1.55 42.16
CA THR A 123 -57.62 1.03 42.45
C THR A 123 -56.66 2.20 42.66
N PRO A 124 -56.04 2.39 43.84
CA PRO A 124 -55.02 3.40 44.02
C PRO A 124 -53.80 3.04 43.16
N LEU A 125 -53.26 4.03 42.44
CA LEU A 125 -52.14 3.86 41.51
C LEU A 125 -50.88 4.60 41.97
N ALA A 126 -51.01 5.88 42.32
CA ALA A 126 -49.88 6.72 42.73
C ALA A 126 -50.35 7.88 43.61
N MET A 127 -49.43 8.48 44.37
CA MET A 127 -49.63 9.76 45.05
C MET A 127 -48.63 10.77 44.48
N ASP A 128 -49.10 11.95 44.08
CA ASP A 128 -48.20 13.00 43.59
C ASP A 128 -47.58 13.80 44.75
N GLY A 129 -46.51 14.54 44.46
CA GLY A 129 -45.78 15.36 45.44
C GLY A 129 -46.61 16.49 46.06
N LYS A 130 -47.85 16.72 45.59
CA LYS A 130 -48.81 17.68 46.17
C LYS A 130 -49.81 17.01 47.12
N GLY A 131 -49.74 15.68 47.25
CA GLY A 131 -50.61 14.88 48.11
C GLY A 131 -51.93 14.45 47.45
N SER A 132 -52.06 14.60 46.12
CA SER A 132 -53.23 14.10 45.40
C SER A 132 -53.09 12.60 45.15
N LEU A 133 -54.18 11.86 45.39
CA LEU A 133 -54.24 10.43 45.09
C LEU A 133 -54.74 10.22 43.67
N TRP A 134 -53.96 9.48 42.87
CA TRP A 134 -54.33 9.04 41.54
C TRP A 134 -54.78 7.59 41.57
N PHE A 135 -55.91 7.30 40.93
CA PHE A 135 -56.55 5.99 40.99
C PHE A 135 -57.20 5.62 39.67
N TYR A 136 -57.26 4.32 39.37
CA TYR A 136 -58.06 3.81 38.27
C TYR A 136 -59.52 3.67 38.71
N TYR A 137 -60.45 4.14 37.87
CA TYR A 137 -61.86 4.22 38.20
C TYR A 137 -62.75 3.69 37.05
N GLY A 138 -62.62 2.40 36.72
CA GLY A 138 -63.52 1.61 35.83
C GLY A 138 -63.84 2.15 34.41
N GLY A 139 -63.41 3.36 34.08
CA GLY A 139 -63.84 4.19 32.97
C GLY A 139 -62.96 5.44 32.77
N GLY A 140 -61.84 5.53 33.48
CA GLY A 140 -60.84 6.59 33.33
C GLY A 140 -59.87 6.68 34.50
N LEU A 141 -58.98 7.66 34.41
CA LEU A 141 -58.02 8.03 35.46
C LEU A 141 -58.69 9.04 36.41
N GLY A 142 -58.82 8.69 37.68
CA GLY A 142 -59.31 9.57 38.73
C GLY A 142 -58.17 10.26 39.47
N ARG A 143 -58.38 11.54 39.83
CA ARG A 143 -57.54 12.30 40.77
C ARG A 143 -58.40 12.76 41.93
N TYR A 144 -58.06 12.34 43.14
CA TYR A 144 -58.65 12.78 44.40
C TYR A 144 -57.73 13.79 45.07
N ASP A 145 -58.17 15.05 45.14
CA ASP A 145 -57.45 16.14 45.77
C ASP A 145 -58.40 16.92 46.69
N ARG A 146 -58.08 16.96 47.99
CA ARG A 146 -58.83 17.73 49.02
C ARG A 146 -60.36 17.54 48.97
N GLY A 147 -60.81 16.29 48.82
CA GLY A 147 -62.24 15.95 48.78
C GLY A 147 -62.91 16.12 47.42
N ARG A 148 -62.17 16.50 46.38
CA ARG A 148 -62.69 16.62 45.00
C ARG A 148 -62.11 15.52 44.11
N ILE A 149 -62.99 14.83 43.39
CA ILE A 149 -62.61 13.89 42.33
C ILE A 149 -62.66 14.61 40.97
N THR A 150 -61.60 14.45 40.17
CA THR A 150 -61.54 14.83 38.77
C THR A 150 -61.24 13.59 37.94
N THR A 151 -61.93 13.39 36.81
CA THR A 151 -61.74 12.22 35.94
C THR A 151 -61.18 12.64 34.60
N PHE A 152 -60.17 11.93 34.13
CA PHE A 152 -59.57 12.07 32.81
C PHE A 152 -59.85 10.82 31.97
N THR A 153 -60.14 11.03 30.70
CA THR A 153 -60.48 10.00 29.72
C THR A 153 -59.71 10.22 28.41
N THR A 154 -59.96 9.39 27.40
CA THR A 154 -59.45 9.61 26.04
C THR A 154 -59.88 10.96 25.45
N ARG A 155 -60.97 11.56 25.92
CA ARG A 155 -61.38 12.91 25.51
C ARG A 155 -60.46 14.00 26.04
N ASP A 156 -59.73 13.72 27.11
CA ASP A 156 -58.83 14.64 27.79
C ASP A 156 -57.37 14.45 27.37
N GLY A 157 -57.09 13.48 26.49
CA GLY A 157 -55.77 13.23 25.91
C GLY A 157 -55.11 11.91 26.29
N LEU A 158 -55.73 11.08 27.13
CA LEU A 158 -55.22 9.73 27.42
C LEU A 158 -55.30 8.81 26.18
N PRO A 159 -54.37 7.85 26.00
CA PRO A 159 -54.41 6.94 24.87
C PRO A 159 -55.46 5.82 25.06
N ALA A 160 -55.74 5.42 26.32
CA ALA A 160 -56.83 4.54 26.69
C ALA A 160 -57.37 4.88 28.09
N ASN A 161 -58.63 4.52 28.36
CA ASN A 161 -59.27 4.72 29.66
C ASN A 161 -58.88 3.68 30.71
N GLU A 162 -58.38 2.51 30.28
CA GLU A 162 -57.92 1.45 31.19
C GLU A 162 -56.48 1.75 31.61
N ILE A 163 -56.31 2.18 32.87
CA ILE A 163 -55.02 2.49 33.48
C ILE A 163 -54.59 1.32 34.35
N ARG A 164 -53.36 0.85 34.18
CA ARG A 164 -52.84 -0.33 34.90
C ARG A 164 -51.84 0.01 35.99
N THR A 165 -51.09 1.09 35.79
CA THR A 165 -49.99 1.47 36.68
C THR A 165 -49.73 2.96 36.53
N ALA A 166 -49.20 3.58 37.59
CA ALA A 166 -48.76 4.96 37.55
C ALA A 166 -47.58 5.19 38.48
N ILE A 167 -46.70 6.12 38.12
CA ILE A 167 -45.66 6.65 39.01
C ILE A 167 -45.53 8.16 38.83
N GLU A 168 -44.96 8.83 39.82
CA GLU A 168 -44.37 10.16 39.66
C GLU A 168 -42.86 9.98 39.51
N ASP A 169 -42.27 10.51 38.44
CA ASP A 169 -40.83 10.50 38.26
C ASP A 169 -40.14 11.54 39.17
N ARG A 170 -38.82 11.46 39.31
CA ARG A 170 -38.02 12.42 40.11
C ARG A 170 -38.09 13.86 39.61
N LYS A 171 -38.59 14.09 38.39
CA LYS A 171 -38.80 15.43 37.81
C LYS A 171 -40.20 15.97 38.13
N GLY A 172 -41.04 15.19 38.83
CA GLY A 172 -42.41 15.55 39.19
C GLY A 172 -43.41 15.38 38.05
N LEU A 173 -43.05 14.63 37.00
CA LEU A 173 -43.98 14.27 35.93
C LEU A 173 -44.66 12.96 36.28
N LEU A 174 -45.96 12.89 36.01
CA LEU A 174 -46.75 11.70 36.24
C LEU A 174 -46.75 10.83 34.98
N TRP A 175 -46.53 9.55 35.16
CA TRP A 175 -46.50 8.57 34.07
C TRP A 175 -47.57 7.52 34.32
N PHE A 176 -48.36 7.22 33.30
CA PHE A 176 -49.50 6.31 33.36
C PHE A 176 -49.35 5.22 32.30
N GLY A 177 -49.31 3.97 32.73
CA GLY A 177 -49.33 2.80 31.85
C GLY A 177 -50.77 2.43 31.51
N THR A 178 -51.08 2.33 30.22
CA THR A 178 -52.43 2.02 29.74
C THR A 178 -52.45 0.78 28.84
N THR A 179 -53.63 0.38 28.36
CA THR A 179 -53.77 -0.67 27.35
C THR A 179 -53.45 -0.23 25.92
N ALA A 180 -53.16 1.06 25.68
CA ALA A 180 -52.85 1.62 24.36
C ALA A 180 -51.59 2.51 24.37
N GLY A 181 -50.68 2.30 25.33
CA GLY A 181 -49.40 2.99 25.43
C GLY A 181 -49.15 3.61 26.80
N VAL A 182 -48.10 4.41 26.89
CA VAL A 182 -47.72 5.19 28.07
C VAL A 182 -48.24 6.62 27.88
N SER A 183 -48.74 7.25 28.94
CA SER A 183 -49.10 8.67 28.94
C SER A 183 -48.34 9.43 30.02
N ARG A 184 -47.64 10.48 29.63
CA ARG A 184 -46.94 11.41 30.53
C ARG A 184 -47.79 12.65 30.75
N TYR A 185 -47.91 13.10 31.99
CA TYR A 185 -48.69 14.25 32.39
C TYR A 185 -47.84 15.24 33.18
N ASP A 186 -47.80 16.49 32.71
CA ASP A 186 -47.04 17.60 33.32
C ASP A 186 -47.88 18.45 34.30
N GLY A 187 -49.10 18.03 34.60
CA GLY A 187 -50.07 18.81 35.37
C GLY A 187 -51.03 19.64 34.51
N GLN A 188 -50.81 19.72 33.20
CA GLN A 188 -51.65 20.46 32.26
C GLN A 188 -52.12 19.57 31.10
N GLN A 189 -51.22 18.83 30.46
CA GLN A 189 -51.48 18.08 29.24
C GLN A 189 -50.89 16.66 29.29
N PHE A 190 -51.51 15.76 28.54
CA PHE A 190 -51.03 14.40 28.32
C PHE A 190 -50.20 14.32 27.04
N VAL A 191 -49.06 13.64 27.11
CA VAL A 191 -48.22 13.27 25.96
C VAL A 191 -48.13 11.75 25.93
N ASN A 192 -48.49 11.14 24.80
CA ASN A 192 -48.62 9.69 24.68
C ASN A 192 -47.45 9.10 23.89
N PHE A 193 -46.98 7.95 24.34
CA PHE A 193 -45.95 7.14 23.69
C PHE A 193 -46.52 5.76 23.39
N THR A 194 -46.40 5.34 22.14
CA THR A 194 -46.96 4.10 21.60
C THR A 194 -45.87 3.24 20.95
N THR A 195 -46.26 2.13 20.33
CA THR A 195 -45.34 1.32 19.54
C THR A 195 -44.74 2.07 18.35
N GLU A 196 -45.42 3.11 17.84
CA GLU A 196 -44.89 3.98 16.78
C GLU A 196 -43.71 4.83 17.27
N ASP A 197 -43.66 5.14 18.57
CA ASP A 197 -42.60 5.91 19.21
C ASP A 197 -41.43 5.02 19.70
N GLY A 198 -41.57 3.70 19.59
CA GLY A 198 -40.53 2.73 19.96
C GLY A 198 -40.86 1.83 21.16
N LEU A 199 -42.05 1.96 21.77
CA LEU A 199 -42.49 1.06 22.85
C LEU A 199 -42.61 -0.39 22.34
N SER A 200 -42.25 -1.38 23.17
CA SER A 200 -42.24 -2.80 22.77
C SER A 200 -43.64 -3.40 22.52
N ASP A 201 -44.64 -2.95 23.26
CA ASP A 201 -46.05 -3.30 23.08
C ASP A 201 -46.94 -2.21 23.68
N SER A 202 -48.16 -2.05 23.13
CA SER A 202 -49.09 -1.00 23.57
C SER A 202 -49.69 -1.25 24.96
N VAL A 203 -49.62 -2.48 25.47
CA VAL A 203 -50.19 -2.84 26.76
C VAL A 203 -49.12 -2.76 27.84
N VAL A 204 -49.11 -1.65 28.57
CA VAL A 204 -48.15 -1.36 29.64
C VAL A 204 -48.69 -1.89 30.97
N THR A 205 -47.88 -2.69 31.66
CA THR A 205 -48.26 -3.43 32.87
C THR A 205 -47.60 -2.87 34.12
N SER A 206 -46.37 -2.34 33.99
CA SER A 206 -45.57 -1.81 35.10
C SER A 206 -44.70 -0.64 34.63
N ILE A 207 -44.38 0.28 35.55
CA ILE A 207 -43.45 1.39 35.34
C ILE A 207 -42.55 1.51 36.57
N VAL A 208 -41.24 1.60 36.37
CA VAL A 208 -40.24 1.91 37.40
C VAL A 208 -39.27 2.95 36.85
N GLU A 209 -38.86 3.92 37.67
CA GLU A 209 -37.72 4.78 37.38
C GLU A 209 -36.48 4.21 38.08
N ASP A 210 -35.42 3.94 37.32
CA ASP A 210 -34.17 3.41 37.88
C ASP A 210 -33.33 4.51 38.58
N ARG A 211 -32.22 4.11 39.22
CA ARG A 211 -31.28 5.04 39.87
C ARG A 211 -30.67 6.07 38.93
N ASP A 212 -30.48 5.73 37.66
CA ASP A 212 -29.91 6.61 36.64
C ASP A 212 -30.95 7.58 36.05
N GLY A 213 -32.23 7.43 36.41
CA GLY A 213 -33.33 8.27 35.96
C GLY A 213 -33.95 7.82 34.63
N ASN A 214 -33.66 6.59 34.19
CA ASN A 214 -34.35 5.98 33.06
C ASN A 214 -35.68 5.40 33.52
N LEU A 215 -36.67 5.44 32.64
CA LEU A 215 -37.97 4.83 32.87
C LEU A 215 -38.03 3.46 32.21
N TRP A 216 -38.45 2.46 32.98
CA TRP A 216 -38.59 1.08 32.55
C TRP A 216 -40.05 0.71 32.50
N PHE A 217 -40.51 0.27 31.34
CA PHE A 217 -41.89 -0.10 31.06
C PHE A 217 -42.00 -1.61 30.84
N GLY A 218 -42.72 -2.29 31.71
CA GLY A 218 -43.11 -3.68 31.49
C GLY A 218 -44.26 -3.71 30.49
N THR A 219 -44.17 -4.57 29.48
CA THR A 219 -45.23 -4.71 28.46
C THR A 219 -45.55 -6.18 28.20
N ARG A 220 -46.52 -6.45 27.33
CA ARG A 220 -46.79 -7.82 26.85
C ARG A 220 -45.73 -8.32 25.84
N GLY A 221 -44.98 -7.41 25.22
CA GLY A 221 -43.99 -7.70 24.18
C GLY A 221 -42.55 -7.68 24.67
N GLY A 222 -42.29 -7.29 25.92
CA GLY A 222 -40.98 -7.27 26.54
C GLY A 222 -40.86 -6.17 27.59
N VAL A 223 -39.65 -5.64 27.73
CA VAL A 223 -39.36 -4.46 28.54
C VAL A 223 -38.86 -3.34 27.64
N SER A 224 -39.34 -2.11 27.87
CA SER A 224 -38.84 -0.92 27.18
C SER A 224 -38.18 0.02 28.18
N ARG A 225 -36.91 0.37 27.94
CA ARG A 225 -36.20 1.42 28.68
C ARG A 225 -36.26 2.73 27.91
N TYR A 226 -36.58 3.82 28.59
CA TYR A 226 -36.61 5.17 28.04
C TYR A 226 -35.64 6.07 28.80
N ASP A 227 -34.65 6.63 28.09
CA ASP A 227 -33.62 7.52 28.64
C ASP A 227 -34.05 9.00 28.67
N GLY A 228 -35.31 9.29 28.35
CA GLY A 228 -35.82 10.65 28.16
C GLY A 228 -35.79 11.14 26.71
N GLN A 229 -35.19 10.37 25.80
CA GLN A 229 -35.12 10.69 24.37
C GLN A 229 -35.62 9.53 23.50
N GLN A 230 -35.15 8.31 23.77
CA GLN A 230 -35.39 7.13 22.92
C GLN A 230 -35.71 5.88 23.74
N PHE A 231 -36.40 4.94 23.09
CA PHE A 231 -36.70 3.63 23.65
C PHE A 231 -35.67 2.58 23.21
N VAL A 232 -35.26 1.73 24.15
CA VAL A 232 -34.51 0.50 23.91
C VAL A 232 -35.33 -0.67 24.45
N ASN A 233 -35.57 -1.68 23.61
CA ASN A 233 -36.44 -2.81 23.94
C ASN A 233 -35.63 -4.07 24.23
N PHE A 234 -36.06 -4.82 25.24
CA PHE A 234 -35.48 -6.10 25.64
C PHE A 234 -36.55 -7.19 25.58
N THR A 235 -36.20 -8.32 24.99
CA THR A 235 -37.09 -9.45 24.70
C THR A 235 -36.44 -10.78 25.11
N THR A 236 -37.09 -11.90 24.82
CA THR A 236 -36.49 -13.23 24.98
C THR A 236 -35.21 -13.44 24.15
N MET A 237 -35.00 -12.64 23.09
CA MET A 237 -33.76 -12.69 22.31
C MET A 237 -32.57 -12.09 23.05
N ASP A 238 -32.83 -11.15 23.97
CA ASP A 238 -31.81 -10.42 24.72
C ASP A 238 -31.48 -11.11 26.04
N GLY A 239 -32.41 -11.90 26.58
CA GLY A 239 -32.20 -12.70 27.78
C GLY A 239 -33.40 -12.83 28.70
N LEU A 240 -34.52 -12.15 28.41
CA LEU A 240 -35.77 -12.34 29.17
C LEU A 240 -36.23 -13.79 29.07
N THR A 241 -36.78 -14.33 30.16
CA THR A 241 -37.36 -15.68 30.14
C THR A 241 -38.70 -15.73 29.41
N HIS A 242 -39.43 -14.61 29.37
CA HIS A 242 -40.71 -14.48 28.68
C HIS A 242 -41.00 -13.00 28.37
N ASN A 243 -41.64 -12.71 27.23
CA ASN A 243 -41.90 -11.33 26.80
C ASN A 243 -43.02 -10.63 27.58
N TYR A 244 -44.01 -11.37 28.07
CA TYR A 244 -45.05 -10.76 28.90
C TYR A 244 -44.51 -10.50 30.30
N VAL A 245 -44.10 -9.26 30.54
CA VAL A 245 -43.63 -8.76 31.83
C VAL A 245 -44.82 -8.19 32.61
N SER A 246 -45.04 -8.66 33.83
CA SER A 246 -46.18 -8.28 34.68
C SER A 246 -45.83 -7.18 35.68
N CYS A 247 -44.60 -7.17 36.19
CA CYS A 247 -44.11 -6.26 37.21
C CYS A 247 -42.60 -6.03 37.03
N ILE A 248 -42.12 -4.89 37.53
CA ILE A 248 -40.70 -4.52 37.54
C ILE A 248 -40.37 -4.01 38.94
N LEU A 249 -39.22 -4.39 39.46
CA LEU A 249 -38.66 -3.89 40.72
C LEU A 249 -37.18 -3.55 40.50
N GLU A 250 -36.73 -2.39 40.93
CA GLU A 250 -35.29 -2.12 41.10
C GLU A 250 -34.92 -2.40 42.56
N ASP A 251 -33.97 -3.29 42.80
CA ASP A 251 -33.54 -3.62 44.15
C ASP A 251 -32.54 -2.60 44.73
N ARG A 252 -32.20 -2.75 46.00
CA ARG A 252 -31.23 -1.87 46.68
C ARG A 252 -29.81 -1.96 46.13
N LYS A 253 -29.46 -2.99 45.35
CA LYS A 253 -28.17 -3.10 44.66
C LYS A 253 -28.19 -2.43 43.27
N GLY A 254 -29.37 -2.05 42.77
CA GLY A 254 -29.56 -1.47 41.44
C GLY A 254 -29.84 -2.52 40.36
N HIS A 255 -30.11 -3.78 40.74
CA HIS A 255 -30.54 -4.79 39.78
C HIS A 255 -32.03 -4.63 39.49
N LEU A 256 -32.40 -4.84 38.23
CA LEU A 256 -33.77 -4.83 37.76
C LEU A 256 -34.32 -6.25 37.73
N TRP A 257 -35.43 -6.45 38.42
CA TRP A 257 -36.16 -7.70 38.53
C TRP A 257 -37.44 -7.59 37.70
N PHE A 258 -37.60 -8.48 36.72
CA PHE A 258 -38.73 -8.55 35.81
C PHE A 258 -39.55 -9.80 36.11
N GLY A 259 -40.71 -9.62 36.75
CA GLY A 259 -41.67 -10.70 36.92
C GLY A 259 -42.39 -10.95 35.60
N THR A 260 -42.53 -12.22 35.20
CA THR A 260 -43.10 -12.58 33.91
C THR A 260 -44.32 -13.50 34.03
N TRP A 261 -45.15 -13.48 32.99
CA TRP A 261 -46.30 -14.38 32.89
C TRP A 261 -45.88 -15.77 32.38
N GLY A 262 -45.39 -16.62 33.29
CA GLY A 262 -45.08 -18.03 33.01
C GLY A 262 -43.60 -18.33 32.75
N GLY A 263 -42.72 -17.32 32.77
CA GLY A 263 -41.27 -17.45 32.67
C GLY A 263 -40.53 -17.19 33.99
N GLY A 264 -41.21 -17.15 35.13
CA GLY A 264 -40.62 -16.82 36.44
C GLY A 264 -40.14 -15.38 36.49
N VAL A 265 -38.99 -15.17 37.12
CA VAL A 265 -38.36 -13.85 37.28
C VAL A 265 -37.08 -13.78 36.47
N THR A 266 -36.87 -12.71 35.72
CA THR A 266 -35.58 -12.36 35.12
C THR A 266 -34.92 -11.26 35.94
N VAL A 267 -33.61 -11.35 36.20
CA VAL A 267 -32.81 -10.34 36.90
C VAL A 267 -31.77 -9.78 35.95
N TYR A 268 -31.53 -8.46 35.99
CA TYR A 268 -30.65 -7.75 35.08
C TYR A 268 -29.86 -6.65 35.80
N ASP A 269 -28.54 -6.58 35.57
CA ASP A 269 -27.63 -5.58 36.17
C ASP A 269 -27.21 -4.46 35.20
N GLY A 270 -27.81 -4.38 34.01
CA GLY A 270 -27.35 -3.47 32.95
C GLY A 270 -26.50 -4.15 31.88
N PHE A 271 -26.06 -5.40 32.09
CA PHE A 271 -25.27 -6.15 31.13
C PHE A 271 -25.70 -7.62 30.98
N VAL A 272 -25.89 -8.33 32.08
CA VAL A 272 -26.19 -9.77 32.14
C VAL A 272 -27.63 -10.02 32.60
N PHE A 273 -28.30 -10.94 31.91
CA PHE A 273 -29.60 -11.47 32.32
C PHE A 273 -29.47 -12.84 33.01
N GLN A 274 -30.10 -12.99 34.16
CA GLN A 274 -30.28 -14.26 34.85
C GLN A 274 -31.74 -14.54 35.17
N SER A 275 -32.06 -15.76 35.58
CA SER A 275 -33.45 -16.18 35.80
C SER A 275 -33.64 -17.01 37.05
N LEU A 276 -34.78 -16.81 37.73
CA LEU A 276 -35.31 -17.68 38.77
C LEU A 276 -36.62 -18.31 38.26
N LEU A 277 -36.70 -19.63 38.33
CA LEU A 277 -37.85 -20.42 37.88
C LEU A 277 -38.31 -21.41 38.97
N GLU A 278 -39.41 -22.12 38.71
CA GLU A 278 -39.89 -23.23 39.56
C GLU A 278 -38.81 -24.29 39.81
N ARG A 279 -37.96 -24.58 38.81
CA ARG A 279 -36.83 -25.52 38.97
C ARG A 279 -35.76 -25.03 39.95
N ASP A 280 -35.69 -23.72 40.18
CA ASP A 280 -34.71 -23.08 41.05
C ASP A 280 -35.23 -22.95 42.49
N GLY A 281 -36.55 -22.95 42.68
CA GLY A 281 -37.20 -22.89 43.99
C GLY A 281 -38.49 -22.08 44.05
N LEU A 282 -38.87 -21.36 42.99
CA LEU A 282 -40.12 -20.57 42.98
C LEU A 282 -41.37 -21.46 43.14
N VAL A 283 -42.40 -20.95 43.81
CA VAL A 283 -43.70 -21.64 43.93
C VAL A 283 -44.40 -21.79 42.57
N HIS A 284 -44.29 -20.79 41.70
CA HIS A 284 -44.84 -20.84 40.34
C HIS A 284 -44.15 -19.84 39.40
N ASN A 285 -44.09 -20.15 38.10
CA ASN A 285 -43.45 -19.28 37.09
C ASN A 285 -44.32 -18.09 36.65
N THR A 286 -45.62 -18.07 36.94
CA THR A 286 -46.46 -16.89 36.70
C THR A 286 -46.33 -15.93 37.88
N VAL A 287 -45.63 -14.83 37.67
CA VAL A 287 -45.36 -13.79 38.67
C VAL A 287 -46.34 -12.63 38.48
N TRP A 288 -46.90 -12.14 39.58
CA TRP A 288 -47.85 -11.04 39.61
C TRP A 288 -47.23 -9.74 40.08
N ASP A 289 -46.41 -9.82 41.11
CA ASP A 289 -45.79 -8.66 41.73
C ASP A 289 -44.48 -9.05 42.43
N LEU A 290 -43.65 -8.04 42.66
CA LEU A 290 -42.34 -8.14 43.30
C LEU A 290 -42.20 -7.01 44.33
N ASP A 291 -41.64 -7.33 45.49
CA ASP A 291 -41.26 -6.32 46.50
C ASP A 291 -39.96 -6.71 47.20
N GLN A 292 -39.27 -5.75 47.81
CA GLN A 292 -38.05 -6.00 48.58
C GLN A 292 -38.20 -5.52 50.02
N ASP A 293 -38.02 -6.43 50.97
CA ASP A 293 -38.12 -6.11 52.40
C ASP A 293 -36.89 -5.36 52.95
N GLN A 294 -36.98 -4.89 54.20
CA GLN A 294 -35.87 -4.23 54.92
C GLN A 294 -34.59 -5.06 55.02
N GLU A 295 -34.66 -6.38 55.00
CA GLU A 295 -33.48 -7.27 55.08
C GLU A 295 -32.84 -7.50 53.70
N GLY A 296 -33.52 -7.11 52.64
CA GLY A 296 -33.08 -7.22 51.25
C GLY A 296 -33.58 -8.47 50.55
N ASN A 297 -34.46 -9.26 51.18
CA ASN A 297 -35.10 -10.39 50.53
C ASN A 297 -36.11 -9.91 49.50
N ILE A 298 -36.23 -10.65 48.41
CA ILE A 298 -37.17 -10.39 47.33
C ILE A 298 -38.41 -11.26 47.56
N TRP A 299 -39.55 -10.61 47.73
CA TRP A 299 -40.84 -11.23 47.85
C TRP A 299 -41.50 -11.32 46.48
N ILE A 300 -41.82 -12.54 46.07
CA ILE A 300 -42.30 -12.87 44.73
C ILE A 300 -43.71 -13.42 44.86
N ALA A 301 -44.69 -12.61 44.46
CA ALA A 301 -46.09 -13.03 44.42
C ALA A 301 -46.36 -13.81 43.14
N THR A 302 -46.67 -15.09 43.27
CA THR A 302 -46.92 -16.00 42.14
C THR A 302 -48.36 -16.47 42.10
N GLN A 303 -48.78 -17.09 41.01
CA GLN A 303 -50.14 -17.61 40.86
C GLN A 303 -50.56 -18.65 41.90
N LYS A 304 -49.62 -19.39 42.52
CA LYS A 304 -49.92 -20.43 43.51
C LYS A 304 -49.52 -20.07 44.94
N GLY A 305 -48.92 -18.90 45.15
CA GLY A 305 -48.43 -18.52 46.47
C GLY A 305 -47.31 -17.49 46.43
N LEU A 306 -46.67 -17.30 47.58
CA LEU A 306 -45.57 -16.37 47.78
C LEU A 306 -44.25 -17.12 47.91
N THR A 307 -43.20 -16.56 47.32
CA THR A 307 -41.82 -16.99 47.54
C THR A 307 -41.03 -15.83 48.13
N CYS A 308 -40.43 -16.02 49.30
CA CYS A 308 -39.38 -15.14 49.82
C CYS A 308 -38.03 -15.69 49.36
N TYR A 309 -37.29 -14.88 48.62
CA TYR A 309 -35.98 -15.21 48.08
C TYR A 309 -34.91 -14.34 48.74
N GLY A 310 -33.89 -14.96 49.36
CA GLY A 310 -32.74 -14.24 49.92
C GLY A 310 -31.52 -14.31 49.00
N PRO A 311 -31.20 -13.27 48.21
CA PRO A 311 -30.03 -13.28 47.33
C PRO A 311 -28.74 -13.35 48.14
N GLN A 312 -27.81 -14.23 47.75
CA GLN A 312 -26.51 -14.34 48.43
C GLN A 312 -25.41 -13.63 47.64
N ALA A 313 -24.40 -13.13 48.34
CA ALA A 313 -23.26 -12.43 47.74
C ALA A 313 -22.04 -13.37 47.70
N ILE A 314 -22.11 -14.43 46.89
CA ILE A 314 -21.05 -15.44 46.78
C ILE A 314 -20.62 -15.54 45.32
N SER A 315 -19.40 -15.09 45.04
CA SER A 315 -18.80 -15.07 43.72
C SER A 315 -18.49 -16.49 43.20
N PRO A 316 -18.95 -16.88 42.00
CA PRO A 316 -18.64 -18.19 41.42
C PRO A 316 -17.18 -18.23 40.94
N PRO A 317 -16.35 -19.23 41.31
CA PRO A 317 -15.03 -19.39 40.71
C PRO A 317 -15.14 -19.83 39.25
N VAL A 318 -14.15 -19.44 38.44
CA VAL A 318 -14.03 -19.83 37.03
C VAL A 318 -12.59 -20.21 36.71
N HIS A 319 -12.41 -21.23 35.87
CA HIS A 319 -11.09 -21.69 35.44
C HIS A 319 -11.07 -22.02 33.95
N LEU A 320 -9.92 -21.81 33.30
CA LEU A 320 -9.67 -22.31 31.95
C LEU A 320 -9.43 -23.82 31.98
N THR A 321 -10.21 -24.56 31.20
CA THR A 321 -10.09 -26.02 31.08
C THR A 321 -9.22 -26.43 29.91
N ASN A 322 -9.18 -25.63 28.84
CA ASN A 322 -8.36 -25.89 27.67
C ASN A 322 -8.19 -24.62 26.82
N VAL A 323 -6.99 -24.44 26.25
CA VAL A 323 -6.73 -23.51 25.15
C VAL A 323 -6.29 -24.34 23.95
N ALA A 324 -6.88 -24.11 22.78
CA ALA A 324 -6.59 -24.88 21.59
C ALA A 324 -6.33 -23.99 20.37
N ALA A 325 -5.26 -24.28 19.65
CA ALA A 325 -4.86 -23.57 18.43
C ALA A 325 -4.13 -24.56 17.50
N GLY A 326 -4.87 -25.22 16.60
CA GLY A 326 -4.38 -26.33 15.76
C GLY A 326 -4.15 -27.64 16.52
N ARG A 327 -3.76 -27.55 17.79
CA ARG A 327 -3.70 -28.64 18.79
C ARG A 327 -4.24 -28.16 20.14
N ASN A 328 -4.48 -29.09 21.06
CA ASN A 328 -4.84 -28.77 22.44
C ASN A 328 -3.60 -28.48 23.28
N TYR A 329 -3.62 -27.39 24.03
CA TYR A 329 -2.56 -26.99 24.96
C TYR A 329 -2.94 -27.25 26.43
N GLY A 330 -4.21 -27.55 26.71
CA GLY A 330 -4.70 -27.69 28.08
C GLY A 330 -4.75 -26.34 28.79
N THR A 331 -4.51 -26.33 30.10
CA THR A 331 -4.42 -25.09 30.88
C THR A 331 -2.98 -24.56 30.82
N VAL A 332 -2.82 -23.36 30.23
CA VAL A 332 -1.54 -22.67 30.10
C VAL A 332 -1.68 -21.21 30.53
N GLU A 333 -0.63 -20.64 31.11
CA GLU A 333 -0.59 -19.22 31.48
C GLU A 333 -0.26 -18.32 30.28
N THR A 334 0.63 -18.80 29.41
CA THR A 334 1.05 -18.10 28.19
C THR A 334 1.04 -19.06 27.00
N LEU A 335 0.52 -18.60 25.88
CA LEU A 335 0.45 -19.32 24.62
C LEU A 335 1.09 -18.48 23.51
N ARG A 336 2.18 -18.97 22.93
CA ARG A 336 2.81 -18.38 21.75
C ARG A 336 2.40 -19.16 20.51
N ILE A 337 1.74 -18.52 19.55
CA ILE A 337 1.26 -19.13 18.31
C ILE A 337 1.71 -18.35 17.08
N PRO A 338 2.00 -19.03 15.96
CA PRO A 338 2.42 -18.35 14.74
C PRO A 338 1.25 -17.68 14.01
N SER A 339 1.53 -16.64 13.24
CA SER A 339 0.56 -15.84 12.48
C SER A 339 -0.29 -16.62 11.47
N HIS A 340 0.19 -17.78 11.01
CA HIS A 340 -0.59 -18.66 10.12
C HIS A 340 -1.67 -19.47 10.85
N GLN A 341 -1.68 -19.48 12.20
CA GLN A 341 -2.69 -20.16 13.00
C GLN A 341 -4.01 -19.38 12.97
N LYS A 342 -4.96 -19.86 12.15
CA LYS A 342 -6.20 -19.14 11.84
C LYS A 342 -7.26 -19.12 12.92
N GLN A 343 -7.18 -20.03 13.90
CA GLN A 343 -8.22 -20.21 14.91
C GLN A 343 -7.62 -20.50 16.27
N ILE A 344 -8.18 -19.87 17.29
CA ILE A 344 -7.91 -20.16 18.71
C ILE A 344 -9.23 -20.33 19.46
N PHE A 345 -9.28 -21.32 20.34
CA PHE A 345 -10.42 -21.61 21.20
C PHE A 345 -10.00 -21.51 22.67
N PHE A 346 -10.88 -20.90 23.46
CA PHE A 346 -10.77 -20.88 24.91
C PHE A 346 -11.97 -21.62 25.49
N GLU A 347 -11.70 -22.69 26.23
CA GLU A 347 -12.69 -23.46 26.97
C GLU A 347 -12.49 -23.19 28.47
N PHE A 348 -13.59 -22.94 29.16
CA PHE A 348 -13.60 -22.54 30.56
C PHE A 348 -14.78 -23.14 31.28
N GLN A 349 -14.70 -23.28 32.60
CA GLN A 349 -15.78 -23.78 33.42
C GLN A 349 -15.88 -22.98 34.71
N GLY A 350 -17.07 -22.43 34.93
CA GLY A 350 -17.47 -21.87 36.22
C GLY A 350 -18.07 -22.96 37.10
N VAL A 351 -17.93 -22.79 38.41
CA VAL A 351 -18.52 -23.70 39.39
C VAL A 351 -19.52 -22.93 40.23
N SER A 352 -20.77 -23.40 40.23
CA SER A 352 -21.81 -22.94 41.14
C SER A 352 -22.74 -24.11 41.41
N PHE A 353 -23.04 -24.37 42.67
CA PHE A 353 -23.99 -25.41 43.05
C PHE A 353 -25.43 -24.89 43.06
N ARG A 354 -25.60 -23.58 43.17
CA ARG A 354 -26.89 -22.88 43.21
C ARG A 354 -27.42 -22.54 41.82
N THR A 355 -26.54 -22.22 40.88
CA THR A 355 -26.94 -21.75 39.54
C THR A 355 -26.90 -22.87 38.53
N HIS A 356 -28.06 -23.24 37.97
CA HIS A 356 -28.16 -24.28 36.94
C HIS A 356 -27.41 -23.92 35.65
N GLN A 357 -27.49 -22.66 35.22
CA GLN A 357 -26.83 -22.19 34.01
C GLN A 357 -26.13 -20.85 34.28
N LEU A 358 -24.81 -20.91 34.41
CA LEU A 358 -23.97 -19.73 34.50
C LEU A 358 -23.99 -18.93 33.20
N VAL A 359 -23.84 -17.62 33.32
CA VAL A 359 -23.43 -16.76 32.21
C VAL A 359 -21.92 -16.52 32.36
N TYR A 360 -21.22 -16.40 31.24
CA TYR A 360 -19.81 -16.05 31.21
C TYR A 360 -19.65 -14.71 30.51
N VAL A 361 -18.92 -13.82 31.14
CA VAL A 361 -18.48 -12.57 30.51
C VAL A 361 -17.01 -12.71 30.17
N TYR A 362 -16.65 -12.38 28.94
CA TYR A 362 -15.30 -12.59 28.43
C TYR A 362 -14.86 -11.47 27.51
N ARG A 363 -13.55 -11.32 27.36
CA ARG A 363 -12.93 -10.45 26.35
C ARG A 363 -11.54 -10.96 25.99
N LEU A 364 -11.10 -10.65 24.78
CA LEU A 364 -9.70 -10.71 24.39
C LEU A 364 -9.13 -9.29 24.39
N GLU A 365 -8.46 -8.93 25.49
CA GLU A 365 -7.79 -7.63 25.63
C GLU A 365 -6.71 -7.51 24.55
N GLY A 366 -6.68 -6.36 23.85
CA GLY A 366 -5.90 -6.15 22.63
C GLY A 366 -6.66 -6.39 21.32
N HIS A 367 -7.86 -6.99 21.37
CA HIS A 367 -8.69 -7.27 20.19
C HIS A 367 -10.14 -6.77 20.34
N ASP A 368 -10.80 -7.02 21.47
CA ASP A 368 -12.19 -6.62 21.68
C ASP A 368 -12.31 -5.21 22.25
N GLU A 369 -13.31 -4.45 21.79
CA GLU A 369 -13.62 -3.10 22.31
C GLU A 369 -14.14 -3.12 23.76
N GLY A 370 -14.70 -4.24 24.21
CA GLY A 370 -15.29 -4.38 25.54
C GLY A 370 -15.66 -5.82 25.88
N TRP A 371 -16.22 -6.02 27.08
CA TRP A 371 -16.70 -7.34 27.52
C TRP A 371 -17.88 -7.81 26.67
N ARG A 372 -17.92 -9.11 26.40
CA ARG A 372 -19.00 -9.83 25.72
C ARG A 372 -19.55 -10.90 26.66
N GLN A 373 -20.74 -11.41 26.37
CA GLN A 373 -21.37 -12.46 27.17
C GLN A 373 -21.72 -13.71 26.38
N THR A 374 -21.72 -14.86 27.04
CA THR A 374 -22.13 -16.15 26.47
C THR A 374 -22.64 -17.08 27.57
N ARG A 375 -23.56 -17.98 27.21
CA ARG A 375 -23.96 -19.12 28.07
C ARG A 375 -23.20 -20.41 27.73
N LYS A 376 -22.33 -20.36 26.71
CA LYS A 376 -21.48 -21.48 26.31
C LYS A 376 -20.17 -21.43 27.10
N ASN A 377 -19.62 -22.59 27.39
CA ASN A 377 -18.36 -22.77 28.10
C ASN A 377 -17.12 -22.72 27.16
N ARG A 378 -17.30 -22.17 25.95
CA ARG A 378 -16.27 -22.08 24.91
C ARG A 378 -16.50 -20.86 24.03
N VAL A 379 -15.41 -20.18 23.67
CA VAL A 379 -15.37 -19.08 22.70
C VAL A 379 -14.26 -19.28 21.69
N GLU A 380 -14.41 -18.64 20.53
CA GLU A 380 -13.52 -18.76 19.37
C GLU A 380 -13.11 -17.37 18.89
N TYR A 381 -11.83 -17.23 18.55
CA TYR A 381 -11.30 -16.09 17.78
C TYR A 381 -10.65 -16.60 16.51
N LYS A 382 -10.80 -15.82 15.44
CA LYS A 382 -10.31 -16.14 14.10
C LYS A 382 -9.40 -15.05 13.60
N ASP A 383 -8.39 -15.43 12.84
CA ASP A 383 -7.50 -14.51 12.10
C ASP A 383 -6.93 -13.39 12.98
N LEU A 384 -6.47 -13.74 14.19
CA LEU A 384 -5.85 -12.77 15.10
C LEU A 384 -4.60 -12.16 14.45
N PRO A 385 -4.48 -10.83 14.38
CA PRO A 385 -3.26 -10.17 13.92
C PRO A 385 -2.05 -10.50 14.79
N VAL A 386 -0.85 -10.27 14.26
CA VAL A 386 0.39 -10.31 15.06
C VAL A 386 0.29 -9.28 16.19
N GLY A 387 0.59 -9.71 17.41
CA GLY A 387 0.45 -8.89 18.61
C GLY A 387 0.34 -9.72 19.89
N GLU A 388 0.22 -9.00 21.00
CA GLU A 388 0.02 -9.57 22.33
C GLU A 388 -1.43 -9.34 22.78
N TYR A 389 -2.03 -10.40 23.32
CA TYR A 389 -3.42 -10.41 23.77
C TYR A 389 -3.51 -11.05 25.15
N THR A 390 -4.54 -10.68 25.92
CA THR A 390 -4.90 -11.39 27.15
C THR A 390 -6.36 -11.79 27.10
N PHE A 391 -6.62 -13.09 27.03
CA PHE A 391 -7.99 -13.60 27.17
C PHE A 391 -8.39 -13.56 28.65
N GLN A 392 -9.57 -13.03 28.93
CA GLN A 392 -10.11 -12.92 30.28
C GLN A 392 -11.56 -13.42 30.29
N VAL A 393 -11.93 -14.21 31.29
CA VAL A 393 -13.31 -14.69 31.48
C VAL A 393 -13.71 -14.69 32.96
N LYS A 394 -14.93 -14.24 33.25
CA LYS A 394 -15.60 -14.34 34.56
C LYS A 394 -16.89 -15.15 34.42
N ALA A 395 -17.24 -15.93 35.44
CA ALA A 395 -18.56 -16.54 35.55
C ALA A 395 -19.50 -15.59 36.32
N VAL A 396 -20.79 -15.68 36.02
CA VAL A 396 -21.86 -14.89 36.64
C VAL A 396 -22.99 -15.82 37.07
N ASP A 397 -23.27 -15.84 38.36
CA ASP A 397 -24.30 -16.70 38.98
C ASP A 397 -25.71 -16.09 38.88
N ARG A 398 -26.74 -16.80 39.38
CA ARG A 398 -28.14 -16.36 39.31
C ARG A 398 -28.47 -15.10 40.10
N ASP A 399 -27.62 -14.74 41.07
CA ASP A 399 -27.74 -13.53 41.90
C ASP A 399 -26.96 -12.35 41.32
N LEU A 400 -26.41 -12.52 40.11
CA LEU A 400 -25.53 -11.58 39.42
C LEU A 400 -24.23 -11.31 40.18
N ASN A 401 -23.74 -12.32 40.92
CA ASN A 401 -22.38 -12.29 41.45
C ASN A 401 -21.40 -12.69 40.34
N TYR A 402 -20.42 -11.83 40.09
CA TYR A 402 -19.33 -12.10 39.16
C TYR A 402 -18.18 -12.78 39.90
N SER A 403 -17.39 -13.60 39.20
CA SER A 403 -16.09 -14.06 39.70
C SER A 403 -15.25 -12.86 40.16
N GLU A 404 -14.66 -12.95 41.35
CA GLU A 404 -13.81 -11.89 41.92
C GLU A 404 -12.69 -11.53 40.92
N GLU A 405 -11.91 -12.55 40.54
CA GLU A 405 -10.86 -12.45 39.54
C GLU A 405 -11.24 -13.19 38.24
N PRO A 406 -10.89 -12.65 37.06
CA PRO A 406 -11.04 -13.37 35.81
C PRO A 406 -10.03 -14.52 35.71
N ALA A 407 -10.42 -15.62 35.08
CA ALA A 407 -9.45 -16.58 34.58
C ALA A 407 -8.78 -16.02 33.32
N THR A 408 -7.46 -16.07 33.25
CA THR A 408 -6.69 -15.41 32.20
C THR A 408 -5.70 -16.32 31.50
N VAL A 409 -5.41 -16.02 30.22
CA VAL A 409 -4.27 -16.57 29.48
C VAL A 409 -3.70 -15.49 28.56
N SER A 410 -2.38 -15.32 28.60
CA SER A 410 -1.65 -14.44 27.68
C SER A 410 -1.44 -15.15 26.35
N VAL A 411 -1.70 -14.49 25.24
CA VAL A 411 -1.53 -15.03 23.89
C VAL A 411 -0.62 -14.10 23.09
N GLU A 412 0.51 -14.61 22.64
CA GLU A 412 1.40 -13.93 21.71
C GLU A 412 1.20 -14.54 20.32
N VAL A 413 0.70 -13.75 19.39
CA VAL A 413 0.67 -14.11 17.97
C VAL A 413 1.93 -13.51 17.35
N TYR A 414 2.91 -14.35 17.03
CA TYR A 414 4.16 -13.91 16.42
C TYR A 414 4.16 -14.18 14.92
N PHE A 415 4.87 -13.34 14.17
CA PHE A 415 5.05 -13.59 12.75
C PHE A 415 5.92 -14.84 12.55
N GLN A 416 5.37 -15.84 11.86
CA GLN A 416 6.17 -16.96 11.36
C GLN A 416 6.00 -17.01 9.84
N PRO A 417 7.05 -16.67 9.07
CA PRO A 417 6.96 -16.73 7.62
C PRO A 417 6.73 -18.20 7.20
N VAL A 418 5.87 -18.41 6.22
CA VAL A 418 5.71 -19.69 5.54
C VAL A 418 6.33 -19.59 4.15
N SER A 419 6.77 -20.70 3.57
CA SER A 419 7.45 -20.70 2.26
C SER A 419 6.62 -20.12 1.12
N SER A 420 5.29 -19.98 1.30
CA SER A 420 4.38 -19.31 0.39
C SER A 420 4.29 -17.79 0.56
N SER A 421 4.74 -17.21 1.68
CA SER A 421 4.61 -15.78 1.98
C SER A 421 5.52 -14.90 1.13
N ILE A 422 6.63 -15.47 0.67
CA ILE A 422 7.62 -14.77 -0.15
C ILE A 422 7.91 -15.61 -1.39
N HIS A 423 8.02 -14.99 -2.56
CA HIS A 423 8.35 -15.74 -3.77
C HIS A 423 9.03 -14.86 -4.84
N ILE A 424 9.77 -15.52 -5.73
CA ILE A 424 10.41 -14.88 -6.89
C ILE A 424 9.48 -15.00 -8.10
N SER A 425 8.67 -13.97 -8.33
CA SER A 425 7.64 -13.95 -9.37
C SER A 425 8.27 -13.95 -10.77
N GLU A 426 9.30 -13.12 -11.00
CA GLU A 426 9.99 -13.01 -12.29
C GLU A 426 11.50 -12.89 -12.10
N LEU A 427 12.27 -13.49 -13.02
CA LEU A 427 13.72 -13.36 -13.08
C LEU A 427 14.11 -13.04 -14.52
N ASN A 428 14.57 -11.81 -14.74
CA ASN A 428 14.94 -11.29 -16.05
C ASN A 428 16.42 -10.95 -16.05
N VAL A 429 17.26 -11.90 -16.45
CA VAL A 429 18.70 -11.70 -16.64
C VAL A 429 19.01 -11.72 -18.13
N GLN A 430 19.85 -10.78 -18.59
CA GLN A 430 20.35 -10.75 -19.96
C GLN A 430 21.59 -11.63 -20.11
N ASP A 431 21.93 -11.98 -21.35
CA ASP A 431 23.17 -12.70 -21.64
C ASP A 431 24.41 -11.85 -21.32
N VAL A 432 25.50 -12.53 -20.96
CA VAL A 432 26.75 -11.89 -20.55
C VAL A 432 27.69 -11.84 -21.74
N PHE A 433 28.23 -10.68 -22.04
CA PHE A 433 29.29 -10.54 -23.03
C PHE A 433 30.60 -10.24 -22.32
N ALA A 434 31.62 -11.08 -22.54
CA ALA A 434 32.90 -11.00 -21.86
C ALA A 434 33.54 -9.61 -22.00
N SER A 435 33.41 -8.96 -23.16
CA SER A 435 33.95 -7.62 -23.42
C SER A 435 33.37 -6.52 -22.50
N PHE A 436 32.17 -6.72 -21.94
CA PHE A 436 31.51 -5.76 -21.04
C PHE A 436 31.67 -6.10 -19.55
N TYR A 437 32.52 -7.07 -19.18
CA TYR A 437 32.58 -7.64 -17.84
C TYR A 437 32.71 -6.62 -16.68
N LYS A 438 33.39 -5.49 -16.90
CA LYS A 438 33.54 -4.42 -15.90
C LYS A 438 32.27 -3.62 -15.67
N THR A 439 31.42 -3.50 -16.69
CA THR A 439 30.24 -2.63 -16.65
C THR A 439 29.12 -3.24 -15.82
N TYR A 440 29.02 -4.57 -15.73
CA TYR A 440 27.94 -5.26 -15.01
C TYR A 440 28.01 -5.08 -13.48
N ALA A 441 29.11 -4.54 -12.95
CA ALA A 441 29.19 -4.13 -11.56
C ALA A 441 28.35 -2.86 -11.29
N ASP A 442 28.36 -1.92 -12.22
CA ASP A 442 27.70 -0.61 -12.09
C ASP A 442 26.35 -0.56 -12.82
N LYS A 443 26.30 -1.09 -14.04
CA LYS A 443 25.09 -1.26 -14.85
C LYS A 443 24.43 -2.59 -14.51
N SER A 444 23.10 -2.57 -14.42
CA SER A 444 22.35 -3.76 -14.06
C SER A 444 22.36 -4.80 -15.20
N ILE A 445 22.59 -6.07 -14.86
CA ILE A 445 22.53 -7.20 -15.80
C ILE A 445 21.11 -7.79 -15.92
N GLY A 446 20.17 -7.25 -15.15
CA GLY A 446 18.83 -7.80 -15.09
C GLY A 446 18.09 -7.37 -13.85
N SER A 447 16.87 -7.87 -13.70
CA SER A 447 16.06 -7.60 -12.53
C SER A 447 15.34 -8.85 -12.05
N VAL A 448 14.97 -8.81 -10.78
CA VAL A 448 14.14 -9.83 -10.16
C VAL A 448 12.94 -9.16 -9.50
N LEU A 449 11.75 -9.71 -9.73
CA LEU A 449 10.52 -9.29 -9.07
C LEU A 449 10.31 -10.20 -7.86
N VAL A 450 10.37 -9.60 -6.67
CA VAL A 450 10.17 -10.28 -5.40
C VAL A 450 8.85 -9.81 -4.81
N THR A 451 8.03 -10.75 -4.33
CA THR A 451 6.70 -10.46 -3.79
C THR A 451 6.60 -10.94 -2.35
N ASN A 452 5.97 -10.12 -1.51
CA ASN A 452 5.51 -10.44 -0.16
C ASN A 452 3.99 -10.47 -0.16
N ASP A 453 3.42 -11.66 -0.08
CA ASP A 453 1.96 -11.87 0.01
C ASP A 453 1.45 -11.79 1.46
N ASP A 454 2.34 -11.63 2.43
CA ASP A 454 2.02 -11.58 3.84
C ASP A 454 1.49 -10.20 4.27
N LEU A 455 0.80 -10.20 5.42
CA LEU A 455 0.26 -8.99 6.03
C LEU A 455 1.31 -8.25 6.88
N THR A 456 2.49 -8.83 7.05
CA THR A 456 3.61 -8.23 7.78
C THR A 456 4.78 -7.93 6.86
N GLN A 457 5.56 -6.91 7.21
CA GLN A 457 6.80 -6.58 6.52
C GLN A 457 7.84 -7.68 6.70
N ILE A 458 8.60 -8.00 5.64
CA ILE A 458 9.62 -9.05 5.66
C ILE A 458 10.98 -8.46 5.26
N GLU A 459 11.99 -8.63 6.10
CA GLU A 459 13.38 -8.38 5.73
C GLU A 459 13.97 -9.64 5.08
N ALA A 460 14.39 -9.52 3.81
CA ALA A 460 14.93 -10.64 3.05
C ALA A 460 16.32 -10.30 2.49
N LYS A 461 17.20 -11.31 2.47
CA LYS A 461 18.51 -11.21 1.85
C LYS A 461 18.46 -11.83 0.46
N LEU A 462 18.73 -11.03 -0.56
CA LEU A 462 18.80 -11.44 -1.95
C LEU A 462 20.26 -11.68 -2.35
N SER A 463 20.55 -12.82 -2.96
CA SER A 463 21.87 -13.21 -3.46
C SER A 463 21.77 -13.56 -4.94
N PHE A 464 22.67 -13.01 -5.76
CA PHE A 464 22.75 -13.26 -7.19
C PHE A 464 24.13 -13.80 -7.57
N PHE A 465 24.14 -14.85 -8.40
CA PHE A 465 25.37 -15.50 -8.79
C PHE A 465 25.26 -16.10 -10.19
N ILE A 466 26.37 -16.07 -10.94
CA ILE A 466 26.56 -16.82 -12.18
C ILE A 466 27.73 -17.77 -11.90
N PRO A 467 27.48 -19.06 -11.67
CA PRO A 467 28.52 -20.06 -11.40
C PRO A 467 29.65 -20.01 -12.43
N ASP A 468 30.87 -20.29 -11.97
CA ASP A 468 32.11 -20.33 -12.76
C ASP A 468 32.59 -19.00 -13.39
N HIS A 469 31.74 -17.96 -13.43
CA HIS A 469 32.07 -16.68 -14.05
C HIS A 469 32.13 -15.50 -13.07
N MET A 470 31.46 -15.60 -11.93
CA MET A 470 31.57 -14.63 -10.83
C MET A 470 32.52 -15.12 -9.74
N ARG A 471 33.32 -14.20 -9.17
CA ARG A 471 34.24 -14.52 -8.06
C ARG A 471 33.53 -14.79 -6.73
N ARG A 472 32.39 -14.12 -6.52
CA ARG A 472 31.52 -14.27 -5.36
C ARG A 472 30.10 -13.81 -5.72
N PRO A 473 29.06 -14.28 -5.03
CA PRO A 473 27.72 -13.74 -5.18
C PRO A 473 27.65 -12.26 -4.81
N THR A 474 26.74 -11.53 -5.47
CA THR A 474 26.35 -10.17 -5.08
C THR A 474 25.15 -10.28 -4.13
N GLU A 475 25.23 -9.63 -2.96
CA GLU A 475 24.19 -9.71 -1.95
C GLU A 475 23.57 -8.34 -1.67
N LYS A 476 22.26 -8.31 -1.41
CA LYS A 476 21.50 -7.12 -1.04
C LYS A 476 20.38 -7.45 -0.06
N THR A 477 20.31 -6.73 1.05
CA THR A 477 19.16 -6.79 1.96
C THR A 477 18.03 -5.90 1.42
N ILE A 478 16.82 -6.43 1.40
CA ILE A 478 15.61 -5.75 0.94
C ILE A 478 14.53 -5.84 2.02
N LEU A 479 13.74 -4.77 2.14
CA LEU A 479 12.62 -4.66 3.06
C LEU A 479 11.34 -4.70 2.21
N LEU A 480 10.56 -5.77 2.33
CA LEU A 480 9.35 -5.98 1.53
C LEU A 480 8.12 -5.58 2.34
N GLU A 481 7.42 -4.56 1.89
CA GLU A 481 6.18 -4.11 2.52
C GLU A 481 5.06 -5.16 2.42
N PRO A 482 4.09 -5.17 3.35
CA PRO A 482 2.94 -6.08 3.29
C PRO A 482 2.19 -6.01 1.95
N GLN A 483 1.79 -7.17 1.43
CA GLN A 483 1.01 -7.29 0.19
C GLN A 483 1.58 -6.48 -0.99
N SER A 484 2.90 -6.53 -1.18
CA SER A 484 3.59 -5.71 -2.18
C SER A 484 4.61 -6.52 -3.00
N SER A 485 4.95 -5.98 -4.17
CA SER A 485 6.02 -6.50 -5.01
C SER A 485 7.08 -5.43 -5.24
N GLN A 486 8.35 -5.83 -5.24
CA GLN A 486 9.48 -4.96 -5.44
C GLN A 486 10.39 -5.49 -6.55
N ILE A 487 10.75 -4.62 -7.50
CA ILE A 487 11.76 -4.91 -8.51
C ILE A 487 13.13 -4.59 -7.94
N VAL A 488 14.05 -5.55 -8.01
CA VAL A 488 15.43 -5.41 -7.54
C VAL A 488 16.38 -5.59 -8.71
N SER A 489 17.23 -4.60 -8.96
CA SER A 489 18.29 -4.65 -9.96
C SER A 489 19.40 -5.62 -9.55
N LEU A 490 19.86 -6.42 -10.50
CA LEU A 490 20.92 -7.40 -10.35
C LEU A 490 22.22 -6.87 -10.96
N HIS A 491 23.35 -7.14 -10.31
CA HIS A 491 24.68 -6.71 -10.72
C HIS A 491 25.67 -7.88 -10.60
N ALA A 492 26.56 -8.01 -11.57
CA ALA A 492 27.55 -9.09 -11.64
C ALA A 492 28.97 -8.54 -11.48
N ILE A 493 29.72 -9.09 -10.53
CA ILE A 493 31.16 -8.79 -10.36
C ILE A 493 31.95 -9.92 -11.02
N LEU A 494 32.30 -9.70 -12.29
CA LEU A 494 33.01 -10.66 -13.14
C LEU A 494 34.53 -10.42 -13.09
N GLY A 495 35.30 -11.50 -13.20
CA GLY A 495 36.76 -11.45 -13.26
C GLY A 495 37.30 -11.26 -14.69
N LYS A 496 38.56 -10.84 -14.83
CA LYS A 496 39.21 -10.65 -16.16
C LYS A 496 39.34 -11.96 -16.94
N GLU A 497 39.31 -13.10 -16.24
CA GLU A 497 39.44 -14.45 -16.80
C GLU A 497 38.30 -14.77 -17.79
N ILE A 498 37.16 -14.09 -17.69
CA ILE A 498 36.04 -14.23 -18.65
C ILE A 498 36.44 -13.83 -20.07
N LEU A 499 37.48 -13.01 -20.24
CA LEU A 499 38.00 -12.65 -21.55
C LEU A 499 38.71 -13.82 -22.23
N ASP A 500 39.14 -14.86 -21.52
CA ASP A 500 39.84 -16.01 -22.12
C ASP A 500 38.84 -17.04 -22.69
N LEU A 501 37.54 -16.76 -22.65
CA LEU A 501 36.50 -17.61 -23.21
C LEU A 501 36.41 -17.43 -24.73
N ASP A 502 36.41 -18.57 -25.44
CA ASP A 502 36.20 -18.64 -26.88
C ASP A 502 34.77 -19.13 -27.18
N GLY A 503 34.04 -18.36 -28.01
CA GLY A 503 32.69 -18.71 -28.44
C GLY A 503 31.59 -18.50 -27.39
N ALA A 504 30.43 -19.12 -27.62
CA ALA A 504 29.24 -19.00 -26.78
C ALA A 504 29.13 -20.17 -25.81
N ILE A 505 29.15 -19.89 -24.51
CA ILE A 505 29.13 -20.89 -23.44
C ILE A 505 27.79 -20.80 -22.69
N PRO A 506 26.99 -21.88 -22.62
CA PRO A 506 25.78 -21.87 -21.82
C PRO A 506 26.12 -21.78 -20.34
N ALA A 507 25.43 -20.89 -19.63
CA ALA A 507 25.57 -20.72 -18.18
C ALA A 507 24.19 -20.59 -17.53
N GLN A 508 24.17 -20.57 -16.20
CA GLN A 508 22.94 -20.46 -15.43
C GLN A 508 23.07 -19.30 -14.45
N ALA A 509 22.20 -18.30 -14.58
CA ALA A 509 22.09 -17.22 -13.61
C ALA A 509 21.18 -17.66 -12.47
N GLU A 510 21.66 -17.60 -11.24
CA GLU A 510 20.95 -18.02 -10.04
C GLU A 510 20.62 -16.82 -9.15
N VAL A 511 19.38 -16.73 -8.71
CA VAL A 511 18.96 -15.84 -7.63
C VAL A 511 18.44 -16.68 -6.47
N ALA A 512 18.97 -16.41 -5.28
CA ALA A 512 18.49 -16.96 -4.02
C ALA A 512 17.95 -15.84 -3.15
N LEU A 513 16.82 -16.09 -2.51
CA LEU A 513 16.19 -15.21 -1.55
C LEU A 513 16.06 -15.95 -0.23
N SER A 514 16.65 -15.41 0.83
CA SER A 514 16.60 -15.99 2.17
C SER A 514 16.00 -15.04 3.18
N CYS A 515 15.08 -15.54 4.00
CA CYS A 515 14.53 -14.83 5.16
C CYS A 515 14.91 -15.63 6.41
N GLU A 516 15.49 -14.95 7.39
CA GLU A 516 15.75 -15.52 8.72
C GLU A 516 14.61 -15.15 9.66
N ALA A 517 13.98 -16.15 10.28
CA ALA A 517 13.02 -15.94 11.36
C ALA A 517 13.35 -16.89 12.51
N GLU A 518 13.93 -16.35 13.58
CA GLU A 518 14.38 -17.02 14.82
C GLU A 518 15.05 -18.39 14.62
N GLU A 519 14.26 -19.47 14.48
CA GLU A 519 14.74 -20.87 14.39
C GLU A 519 14.69 -21.47 12.97
N GLN A 520 14.20 -20.74 11.97
CA GLN A 520 14.01 -21.28 10.62
C GLN A 520 14.45 -20.29 9.54
N THR A 521 15.32 -20.76 8.64
CA THR A 521 15.69 -20.05 7.41
C THR A 521 14.84 -20.57 6.27
N ILE A 522 14.06 -19.68 5.65
CA ILE A 522 13.37 -19.97 4.39
C ILE A 522 14.29 -19.51 3.27
N SER A 523 14.58 -20.40 2.33
CA SER A 523 15.39 -20.10 1.15
C SER A 523 14.63 -20.51 -0.11
N ILE A 524 14.51 -19.58 -1.05
CA ILE A 524 13.86 -19.78 -2.34
C ILE A 524 14.88 -19.47 -3.42
N GLN A 525 14.99 -20.38 -4.39
CA GLN A 525 15.92 -20.23 -5.49
C GLN A 525 15.17 -20.25 -6.82
N LYS A 526 15.62 -19.41 -7.74
CA LYS A 526 15.17 -19.41 -9.13
C LYS A 526 16.38 -19.23 -10.01
N SER A 527 16.42 -19.97 -11.10
CA SER A 527 17.49 -19.89 -12.06
C SER A 527 16.96 -19.56 -13.45
N LYS A 528 17.81 -18.92 -14.26
CA LYS A 528 17.56 -18.62 -15.66
C LYS A 528 18.77 -19.06 -16.48
N ASN A 529 18.53 -19.81 -17.54
CA ASN A 529 19.59 -20.11 -18.50
C ASN A 529 19.95 -18.83 -19.24
N ILE A 530 21.25 -18.57 -19.31
CA ILE A 530 21.84 -17.46 -20.05
C ILE A 530 23.00 -17.98 -20.89
N THR A 531 23.47 -17.17 -21.82
CA THR A 531 24.68 -17.45 -22.58
C THR A 531 25.77 -16.47 -22.14
N VAL A 532 26.99 -16.99 -21.93
CA VAL A 532 28.20 -16.20 -21.74
C VAL A 532 28.97 -16.23 -23.04
N TYR A 533 29.03 -15.07 -23.69
CA TYR A 533 29.66 -14.85 -24.97
C TYR A 533 31.12 -14.42 -24.78
N GLY A 534 32.03 -15.15 -25.42
CA GLY A 534 33.48 -14.97 -25.36
C GLY A 534 34.00 -13.73 -26.10
N ARG A 535 35.33 -13.63 -26.25
CA ARG A 535 36.03 -12.38 -26.59
C ARG A 535 35.54 -11.70 -27.88
N GLY A 536 35.05 -12.39 -28.91
CA GLY A 536 34.64 -11.76 -30.20
C GLY A 536 33.14 -11.48 -30.36
N ALA A 537 32.30 -11.82 -29.39
CA ALA A 537 30.86 -11.76 -29.59
C ALA A 537 30.27 -10.40 -29.17
N LEU A 538 29.42 -9.85 -30.03
CA LEU A 538 28.68 -8.61 -29.82
C LEU A 538 27.22 -8.77 -30.26
N THR A 539 26.30 -8.11 -29.57
CA THR A 539 24.94 -7.87 -30.06
C THR A 539 24.81 -6.45 -30.59
N TRP A 540 24.03 -6.30 -31.66
CA TRP A 540 23.73 -5.02 -32.30
C TRP A 540 22.45 -4.36 -31.77
N ASP A 541 21.98 -4.77 -30.59
CA ASP A 541 20.86 -4.14 -29.90
C ASP A 541 21.14 -2.69 -29.49
N ASP A 542 22.42 -2.32 -29.36
CA ASP A 542 22.93 -1.02 -28.93
C ASP A 542 24.23 -0.68 -29.68
N LEU A 543 24.22 0.39 -30.50
CA LEU A 543 25.41 0.84 -31.23
C LEU A 543 26.54 1.38 -30.34
N GLY A 544 26.25 1.79 -29.11
CA GLY A 544 27.25 2.13 -28.11
C GLY A 544 28.07 0.92 -27.69
N LYS A 545 27.43 -0.25 -27.55
CA LYS A 545 28.18 -1.51 -27.32
C LYS A 545 29.15 -1.77 -28.47
N ALA A 546 28.73 -1.60 -29.72
CA ALA A 546 29.60 -1.75 -30.88
C ALA A 546 30.74 -0.73 -30.93
N ALA A 547 30.44 0.55 -30.69
CA ALA A 547 31.43 1.62 -30.67
C ALA A 547 32.52 1.40 -29.61
N ALA A 548 32.20 0.71 -28.50
CA ALA A 548 33.18 0.34 -27.47
C ALA A 548 34.25 -0.66 -27.95
N PHE A 549 33.99 -1.43 -29.01
CA PHE A 549 34.98 -2.34 -29.61
C PHE A 549 36.01 -1.62 -30.47
N VAL A 550 35.71 -0.38 -30.89
CA VAL A 550 36.67 0.48 -31.58
C VAL A 550 37.65 1.01 -30.54
N THR A 551 38.77 0.33 -30.31
CA THR A 551 39.76 0.80 -29.32
C THR A 551 41.03 1.27 -30.00
N PRO A 552 41.43 2.55 -29.85
CA PRO A 552 42.64 3.07 -30.47
C PRO A 552 43.92 2.58 -29.79
N GLU A 553 43.81 2.02 -28.58
CA GLU A 553 44.97 1.68 -27.74
C GLU A 553 45.70 0.38 -28.14
N ASP A 554 45.21 -0.35 -29.15
CA ASP A 554 45.92 -1.52 -29.65
C ASP A 554 47.22 -1.13 -30.36
N HIS A 555 48.31 -1.78 -29.94
CA HIS A 555 49.64 -1.46 -30.42
C HIS A 555 49.80 -1.69 -31.92
N ASN A 556 49.22 -2.76 -32.48
CA ASN A 556 49.38 -3.10 -33.88
C ASN A 556 48.54 -2.17 -34.77
N VAL A 557 47.30 -1.90 -34.37
CA VAL A 557 46.42 -0.94 -35.05
C VAL A 557 47.04 0.47 -35.04
N SER A 558 47.56 0.90 -33.89
CA SER A 558 48.22 2.20 -33.74
C SER A 558 49.55 2.28 -34.52
N ALA A 559 50.36 1.22 -34.49
CA ALA A 559 51.62 1.15 -35.23
C ALA A 559 51.38 1.19 -36.74
N PHE A 560 50.43 0.39 -37.24
CA PHE A 560 50.10 0.33 -38.66
C PHE A 560 49.61 1.68 -39.20
N SER A 561 48.60 2.27 -38.56
CA SER A 561 48.03 3.56 -38.97
C SER A 561 49.10 4.67 -39.02
N ARG A 562 49.93 4.79 -37.97
CA ARG A 562 50.96 5.84 -37.88
C ARG A 562 52.14 5.61 -38.81
N SER A 563 52.55 4.36 -39.01
CA SER A 563 53.66 4.01 -39.92
C SER A 563 53.28 4.34 -41.36
N LEU A 564 52.08 3.94 -41.78
CA LEU A 564 51.55 4.22 -43.10
C LEU A 564 51.46 5.73 -43.36
N PHE A 565 50.88 6.49 -42.44
CA PHE A 565 50.79 7.94 -42.58
C PHE A 565 52.16 8.59 -42.74
N LYS A 566 53.16 8.12 -41.98
CA LYS A 566 54.53 8.66 -42.02
C LYS A 566 55.19 8.46 -43.38
N GLU A 567 55.00 7.32 -44.02
CA GLU A 567 55.64 6.96 -45.30
C GLU A 567 55.16 7.86 -46.46
N TYR A 568 53.84 8.12 -46.54
CA TYR A 568 53.25 8.82 -47.69
C TYR A 568 52.92 10.30 -47.45
N ARG A 569 53.20 10.82 -46.24
CA ARG A 569 52.89 12.21 -45.85
C ARG A 569 53.41 13.28 -46.82
N SER A 570 54.55 13.03 -47.45
CA SER A 570 55.21 13.97 -48.38
C SER A 570 54.42 14.17 -49.68
N HIS A 571 53.65 13.17 -50.12
CA HIS A 571 52.83 13.21 -51.33
C HIS A 571 51.53 13.99 -51.12
N ILE A 572 50.93 13.88 -49.92
CA ILE A 572 49.73 14.65 -49.52
C ILE A 572 50.01 16.17 -49.55
N LYS A 573 51.15 16.62 -49.02
CA LYS A 573 51.52 18.04 -48.93
C LYS A 573 51.68 18.76 -50.28
N ARG A 574 51.75 18.05 -51.41
CA ARG A 574 51.99 18.63 -52.74
C ARG A 574 50.71 19.03 -53.48
N ARG A 575 49.53 18.77 -52.93
CA ARG A 575 48.22 19.02 -53.57
C ARG A 575 47.41 20.06 -52.78
N SER A 576 46.48 20.77 -53.43
CA SER A 576 45.74 21.93 -52.91
C SER A 576 44.52 21.59 -52.01
N ILE A 577 44.43 20.36 -51.49
CA ILE A 577 43.31 19.89 -50.67
C ILE A 577 43.80 19.72 -49.23
N ASP A 578 43.40 20.63 -48.34
CA ASP A 578 43.70 20.59 -46.91
C ASP A 578 42.57 19.89 -46.12
N GLY A 579 42.91 19.15 -45.04
CA GLY A 579 41.96 18.47 -44.15
C GLY A 579 42.32 17.01 -43.84
N ASN A 580 41.38 16.27 -43.25
CA ASN A 580 41.51 14.85 -42.91
C ASN A 580 41.23 13.92 -44.10
N ILE A 581 40.55 14.41 -45.15
CA ILE A 581 40.15 13.60 -46.32
C ILE A 581 41.33 12.91 -46.99
N PRO A 582 42.46 13.57 -47.34
CA PRO A 582 43.60 12.89 -47.96
C PRO A 582 44.25 11.83 -47.05
N THR A 583 44.19 12.04 -45.73
CA THR A 583 44.73 11.10 -44.73
C THR A 583 43.86 9.85 -44.64
N ALA A 584 42.54 10.02 -44.63
CA ALA A 584 41.60 8.91 -44.64
C ALA A 584 41.69 8.12 -45.96
N MET A 585 41.76 8.81 -47.10
CA MET A 585 42.02 8.21 -48.42
C MET A 585 43.24 7.30 -48.42
N LEU A 586 44.39 7.84 -47.97
CA LEU A 586 45.64 7.08 -47.90
C LEU A 586 45.49 5.80 -47.06
N LEU A 587 44.85 5.92 -45.89
CA LEU A 587 44.61 4.79 -45.01
C LEU A 587 43.78 3.72 -45.73
N TYR A 588 42.69 4.11 -46.37
CA TYR A 588 41.78 3.20 -47.05
C TYR A 588 42.40 2.53 -48.27
N GLU A 589 43.14 3.27 -49.10
CA GLU A 589 43.82 2.69 -50.25
C GLU A 589 44.92 1.71 -49.82
N ALA A 590 45.59 1.97 -48.71
CA ALA A 590 46.58 1.04 -48.16
C ALA A 590 45.95 -0.26 -47.66
N LEU A 591 44.77 -0.19 -47.05
CA LEU A 591 44.02 -1.36 -46.62
C LEU A 591 43.64 -2.22 -47.84
N ASN A 592 43.12 -1.58 -48.90
CA ASN A 592 42.82 -2.24 -50.17
C ASN A 592 44.06 -2.93 -50.79
N ALA A 593 45.20 -2.22 -50.86
CA ALA A 593 46.46 -2.74 -51.39
C ALA A 593 47.01 -3.90 -50.53
N HIS A 594 46.77 -3.89 -49.22
CA HIS A 594 47.09 -4.99 -48.32
C HIS A 594 46.19 -6.22 -48.46
N GLY A 595 45.16 -6.13 -49.30
CA GLY A 595 44.19 -7.18 -49.48
C GLY A 595 43.21 -7.30 -48.32
N ILE A 596 43.12 -6.29 -47.44
CA ILE A 596 42.07 -6.18 -46.43
C ILE A 596 40.78 -5.88 -47.16
N LYS A 597 39.98 -6.93 -47.34
CA LYS A 597 38.79 -6.89 -48.17
C LYS A 597 37.58 -7.33 -47.39
N TYR A 598 36.44 -6.78 -47.78
CA TYR A 598 35.15 -7.36 -47.47
C TYR A 598 35.10 -8.82 -47.94
N ALA A 599 34.91 -9.72 -46.99
CA ALA A 599 34.67 -11.13 -47.19
C ALA A 599 33.43 -11.48 -46.40
N ARG A 600 32.35 -11.86 -47.11
CA ARG A 600 31.12 -12.27 -46.47
C ARG A 600 31.41 -13.44 -45.53
N ASP A 601 31.20 -13.24 -44.23
CA ASP A 601 31.24 -14.34 -43.28
C ASP A 601 30.04 -15.25 -43.53
N THR A 602 30.32 -16.52 -43.72
CA THR A 602 29.29 -17.56 -43.93
C THR A 602 28.95 -18.29 -42.64
N SER A 603 29.75 -18.07 -41.59
CA SER A 603 29.61 -18.65 -40.26
C SER A 603 28.69 -17.84 -39.36
N THR A 604 28.47 -16.55 -39.65
CA THR A 604 27.52 -15.68 -38.96
C THR A 604 26.23 -15.52 -39.79
N PRO A 605 25.05 -15.48 -39.14
CA PRO A 605 23.77 -15.33 -39.84
C PRO A 605 23.52 -13.85 -40.17
N TYR A 606 24.44 -13.19 -40.88
CA TYR A 606 24.42 -11.75 -41.20
C TYR A 606 23.03 -11.20 -41.59
N SER A 607 22.26 -11.92 -42.42
CA SER A 607 20.90 -11.48 -42.82
C SER A 607 19.85 -11.48 -41.70
N GLN A 608 20.09 -12.23 -40.61
CA GLN A 608 19.20 -12.36 -39.45
C GLN A 608 19.52 -11.32 -38.36
N VAL A 609 20.75 -10.80 -38.34
CA VAL A 609 21.30 -9.96 -37.28
C VAL A 609 20.52 -8.66 -37.03
N ARG A 610 20.09 -7.96 -38.07
CA ARG A 610 19.35 -6.68 -37.91
C ARG A 610 17.83 -6.83 -37.86
N GLY A 611 17.30 -7.99 -38.25
CA GLY A 611 15.88 -8.32 -38.12
C GLY A 611 15.52 -8.79 -36.71
N ASP A 612 16.49 -9.36 -36.01
CA ASP A 612 16.37 -9.86 -34.66
C ASP A 612 17.41 -9.19 -33.75
N ARG A 613 16.97 -8.23 -32.92
CA ARG A 613 17.85 -7.54 -31.95
C ARG A 613 18.48 -8.48 -30.92
N SER A 614 18.03 -9.73 -30.81
CA SER A 614 18.64 -10.74 -29.94
C SER A 614 19.74 -11.56 -30.62
N ALA A 615 19.94 -11.39 -31.93
CA ALA A 615 21.02 -12.05 -32.65
C ALA A 615 22.38 -11.53 -32.19
N VAL A 616 23.33 -12.45 -32.10
CA VAL A 616 24.73 -12.18 -31.74
C VAL A 616 25.60 -12.42 -32.96
N ASP A 617 26.50 -11.48 -33.19
CA ASP A 617 27.49 -11.51 -34.24
C ASP A 617 28.88 -11.68 -33.64
N ASN A 618 29.79 -12.31 -34.38
CA ASN A 618 31.17 -12.49 -33.94
C ASN A 618 32.06 -11.52 -34.70
N ILE A 619 32.29 -10.35 -34.11
CA ILE A 619 33.20 -9.35 -34.65
C ILE A 619 34.63 -9.80 -34.39
N GLN A 620 35.42 -9.90 -35.45
CA GLN A 620 36.86 -10.07 -35.35
C GLN A 620 37.48 -8.75 -34.90
N TYR A 621 38.43 -8.82 -33.97
CA TYR A 621 39.06 -7.58 -33.49
C TYR A 621 39.86 -6.90 -34.59
N PRO A 622 39.96 -5.55 -34.57
CA PRO A 622 40.78 -4.82 -35.54
C PRO A 622 42.21 -5.38 -35.71
N GLY A 623 42.86 -5.80 -34.63
CA GLY A 623 44.18 -6.44 -34.71
C GLY A 623 44.17 -7.81 -35.40
N GLU A 624 43.14 -8.63 -35.18
CA GLU A 624 42.96 -9.94 -35.82
C GLU A 624 42.63 -9.79 -37.30
N LEU A 625 41.79 -8.80 -37.66
CA LEU A 625 41.47 -8.46 -39.04
C LEU A 625 42.68 -8.01 -39.84
N LEU A 626 43.59 -7.23 -39.22
CA LEU A 626 44.86 -6.86 -39.84
C LEU A 626 45.75 -8.08 -40.10
N GLN A 627 45.70 -9.09 -39.22
CA GLN A 627 46.45 -10.33 -39.38
C GLN A 627 45.84 -11.26 -40.44
N SER A 628 44.51 -11.46 -40.40
CA SER A 628 43.77 -12.32 -41.33
C SER A 628 43.67 -11.72 -42.74
N LYS A 629 43.76 -10.38 -42.83
CA LYS A 629 43.53 -9.58 -44.04
C LYS A 629 42.15 -9.77 -44.65
N MET A 630 41.17 -10.29 -43.91
CA MET A 630 39.80 -10.52 -44.38
C MET A 630 38.83 -10.30 -43.22
N GLY A 631 37.70 -9.67 -43.49
CA GLY A 631 36.61 -9.50 -42.52
C GLY A 631 35.32 -9.17 -43.25
N ASP A 632 34.19 -9.28 -42.56
CA ASP A 632 32.94 -8.81 -43.14
C ASP A 632 32.83 -7.27 -43.12
N CYS A 633 31.67 -6.73 -43.49
CA CYS A 633 31.53 -5.28 -43.62
C CYS A 633 31.53 -4.59 -42.26
N ASP A 634 31.02 -5.23 -41.21
CA ASP A 634 30.94 -4.65 -39.87
C ASP A 634 32.30 -4.76 -39.16
N ASP A 635 32.98 -5.89 -39.30
CA ASP A 635 34.39 -6.10 -38.95
C ASP A 635 35.30 -5.00 -39.51
N CYS A 636 35.24 -4.81 -40.83
CA CYS A 636 36.03 -3.79 -41.50
C CYS A 636 35.59 -2.38 -41.07
N THR A 637 34.32 -2.15 -40.77
CA THR A 637 33.84 -0.86 -40.25
C THR A 637 34.48 -0.53 -38.91
N VAL A 638 34.53 -1.49 -37.98
CA VAL A 638 35.17 -1.33 -36.67
C VAL A 638 36.68 -1.09 -36.82
N LEU A 639 37.37 -1.84 -37.69
CA LEU A 639 38.79 -1.65 -37.99
C LEU A 639 39.07 -0.25 -38.55
N TYR A 640 38.28 0.20 -39.53
CA TYR A 640 38.47 1.48 -40.21
C TYR A 640 38.28 2.65 -39.25
N CYS A 641 37.26 2.57 -38.38
CA CYS A 641 37.10 3.52 -37.28
C CYS A 641 38.33 3.51 -36.36
N ALA A 642 38.79 2.35 -35.90
CA ALA A 642 39.92 2.25 -34.96
C ALA A 642 41.22 2.85 -35.51
N LEU A 643 41.46 2.68 -36.81
CA LEU A 643 42.63 3.20 -37.51
C LEU A 643 42.58 4.73 -37.68
N LEU A 644 41.43 5.29 -38.05
CA LEU A 644 41.26 6.74 -38.14
C LEU A 644 41.32 7.42 -36.78
N GLU A 645 40.70 6.81 -35.77
CA GLU A 645 40.75 7.29 -34.39
C GLU A 645 42.19 7.38 -33.86
N ASN A 646 43.04 6.43 -34.25
CA ASN A 646 44.48 6.42 -33.95
C ASN A 646 45.29 7.56 -34.59
N LEU A 647 44.79 8.10 -35.69
CA LEU A 647 45.34 9.27 -36.40
C LEU A 647 44.74 10.59 -35.91
N ASP A 648 43.99 10.54 -34.81
CA ASP A 648 43.24 11.66 -34.24
C ASP A 648 42.15 12.21 -35.20
N ILE A 649 41.57 11.34 -36.03
CA ILE A 649 40.42 11.67 -36.87
C ILE A 649 39.15 11.10 -36.22
N PRO A 650 38.24 11.95 -35.70
CA PRO A 650 36.99 11.49 -35.10
C PRO A 650 36.13 10.68 -36.06
N THR A 651 35.51 9.61 -35.55
CA THR A 651 34.61 8.72 -36.30
C THR A 651 33.27 8.54 -35.60
N ALA A 652 32.27 8.17 -36.39
CA ALA A 652 30.92 7.87 -35.92
C ALA A 652 30.34 6.69 -36.71
N LEU A 653 29.58 5.86 -36.01
CA LEU A 653 28.80 4.77 -36.57
C LEU A 653 27.38 5.24 -36.88
N ILE A 654 26.84 4.76 -37.99
CA ILE A 654 25.51 5.08 -38.50
C ILE A 654 24.73 3.78 -38.68
N ASP A 655 23.54 3.72 -38.08
CA ASP A 655 22.67 2.56 -38.22
C ASP A 655 22.03 2.49 -39.63
N HIS A 656 22.43 1.55 -40.48
CA HIS A 656 21.88 1.37 -41.84
C HIS A 656 21.23 -0.04 -42.03
N PRO A 657 20.14 -0.17 -42.81
CA PRO A 657 19.57 -1.47 -43.14
C PRO A 657 20.56 -2.45 -43.75
N ASN A 658 20.84 -3.51 -42.98
CA ASN A 658 21.68 -4.68 -43.29
C ASN A 658 23.17 -4.59 -42.88
N HIS A 659 23.72 -3.44 -42.47
CA HIS A 659 25.07 -3.30 -41.88
C HIS A 659 25.29 -1.89 -41.31
N ILE A 660 26.42 -1.63 -40.67
CA ILE A 660 26.77 -0.30 -40.15
C ILE A 660 27.59 0.49 -41.16
N LEU A 661 27.18 1.73 -41.37
CA LEU A 661 27.94 2.69 -42.15
C LEU A 661 28.82 3.51 -41.21
N MET A 662 30.04 3.84 -41.63
CA MET A 662 30.86 4.81 -40.89
C MET A 662 30.88 6.18 -41.56
N MET A 663 31.16 7.18 -40.75
CA MET A 663 31.64 8.47 -41.25
C MET A 663 32.76 9.01 -40.37
N PHE A 664 33.57 9.90 -40.94
CA PHE A 664 34.67 10.54 -40.23
C PHE A 664 34.66 12.06 -40.42
N ASP A 665 35.19 12.79 -39.45
CA ASP A 665 35.32 14.25 -39.51
C ASP A 665 36.35 14.64 -40.58
N SER A 666 35.91 15.40 -41.59
CA SER A 666 36.78 15.90 -42.67
C SER A 666 37.83 16.91 -42.20
N GLY A 667 37.68 17.48 -41.00
CA GLY A 667 38.51 18.57 -40.50
C GLY A 667 38.18 19.95 -41.11
N ILE A 668 37.12 20.03 -41.91
CA ILE A 668 36.64 21.26 -42.55
C ILE A 668 35.44 21.80 -41.75
N THR A 669 35.52 23.07 -41.31
CA THR A 669 34.50 23.72 -40.47
C THR A 669 33.46 24.50 -41.29
N GLU A 670 32.26 24.65 -40.73
CA GLU A 670 31.08 25.29 -41.33
C GLU A 670 31.26 26.82 -41.55
N ASP A 671 32.00 27.47 -40.66
CA ASP A 671 32.31 28.91 -40.67
C ASP A 671 33.30 29.32 -41.79
N ARG A 672 33.80 28.37 -42.58
CA ARG A 672 34.42 28.62 -43.89
C ARG A 672 33.39 28.65 -45.02
N TYR A 673 32.63 29.73 -45.10
CA TYR A 673 31.74 30.07 -46.22
C TYR A 673 32.48 30.37 -47.55
N PHE A 674 33.78 30.08 -47.67
CA PHE A 674 34.62 30.44 -48.82
C PHE A 674 35.33 29.25 -49.47
N GLY A 675 34.52 28.39 -50.09
CA GLY A 675 34.86 28.00 -51.47
C GLY A 675 35.26 26.54 -51.74
N PHE A 676 34.82 25.61 -50.90
CA PHE A 676 34.68 24.22 -51.30
C PHE A 676 33.32 23.70 -50.87
N SER A 677 32.25 24.03 -51.61
CA SER A 677 31.04 23.22 -51.52
C SER A 677 31.29 22.00 -52.38
N LEU A 678 31.61 20.89 -51.74
CA LEU A 678 31.24 19.60 -52.31
C LEU A 678 29.74 19.66 -52.61
N ASP A 679 29.30 18.85 -53.57
CA ASP A 679 27.86 18.62 -53.73
C ASP A 679 27.28 18.30 -52.35
N ARG A 680 26.19 18.96 -51.92
CA ARG A 680 25.58 18.70 -50.59
C ARG A 680 25.20 17.24 -50.43
N ASP A 681 25.04 16.58 -51.56
CA ASP A 681 24.83 15.16 -51.72
C ASP A 681 26.04 14.28 -51.36
N ARG A 682 27.23 14.85 -51.09
CA ARG A 682 28.46 14.09 -50.82
C ARG A 682 28.95 14.16 -49.38
N TYR A 683 28.28 14.84 -48.46
CA TYR A 683 28.75 14.90 -47.06
C TYR A 683 27.58 15.05 -46.09
N VAL A 684 27.87 14.88 -44.81
CA VAL A 684 26.92 15.10 -43.70
C VAL A 684 27.42 16.26 -42.85
N GLU A 685 26.55 17.18 -42.46
CA GLU A 685 26.91 18.33 -41.62
C GLU A 685 26.57 18.03 -40.15
N ARG A 686 27.56 18.01 -39.26
CA ARG A 686 27.38 17.77 -37.81
C ARG A 686 28.39 18.56 -36.99
N GLU A 687 27.91 19.18 -35.90
CA GLU A 687 28.73 19.93 -34.94
C GLU A 687 29.61 21.02 -35.58
N GLY A 688 29.11 21.70 -36.61
CA GLY A 688 29.84 22.76 -37.32
C GLY A 688 31.00 22.26 -38.18
N ARG A 689 31.00 20.98 -38.55
CA ARG A 689 31.99 20.36 -39.44
C ARG A 689 31.34 19.47 -40.49
N PHE A 690 32.04 19.26 -41.59
CA PHE A 690 31.64 18.29 -42.59
C PHE A 690 32.17 16.90 -42.23
N TRP A 691 31.30 15.92 -42.26
CA TRP A 691 31.59 14.50 -42.05
C TRP A 691 31.45 13.75 -43.36
N ILE A 692 32.40 12.87 -43.63
CA ILE A 692 32.46 12.09 -44.87
C ILE A 692 31.95 10.68 -44.60
N PRO A 693 30.76 10.30 -45.14
CA PRO A 693 30.27 8.94 -45.05
C PRO A 693 30.97 8.02 -46.03
N VAL A 694 31.33 6.81 -45.59
CA VAL A 694 32.07 5.83 -46.38
C VAL A 694 31.39 4.47 -46.28
N GLU A 695 31.03 3.91 -47.42
CA GLU A 695 30.43 2.57 -47.52
C GLU A 695 31.51 1.47 -47.51
N VAL A 696 31.62 0.75 -46.41
CA VAL A 696 32.70 -0.23 -46.18
C VAL A 696 32.56 -1.47 -47.06
N THR A 697 31.35 -1.86 -47.46
CA THR A 697 31.19 -2.97 -48.42
C THR A 697 31.88 -2.70 -49.76
N LYS A 698 32.01 -1.42 -50.15
CA LYS A 698 32.67 -1.06 -51.41
C LYS A 698 34.20 -1.02 -51.28
N LEU A 699 34.71 -0.90 -50.05
CA LEU A 699 36.12 -0.99 -49.72
C LEU A 699 36.55 -2.47 -49.85
N GLY A 700 37.49 -2.73 -50.76
CA GLY A 700 37.91 -4.06 -51.19
C GLY A 700 37.50 -4.44 -52.61
N GLU A 701 36.54 -3.72 -53.22
CA GLU A 701 36.08 -3.89 -54.61
C GLU A 701 36.26 -2.63 -55.50
N GLY A 702 36.67 -1.49 -54.93
CA GLY A 702 36.83 -0.22 -55.65
C GLY A 702 37.66 0.82 -54.87
N SER A 703 37.81 2.03 -55.44
CA SER A 703 38.56 3.13 -54.79
C SER A 703 37.74 3.87 -53.73
N PHE A 704 38.41 4.69 -52.92
CA PHE A 704 37.79 5.54 -51.90
C PHE A 704 36.66 6.40 -52.47
N MET A 705 36.86 6.98 -53.66
CA MET A 705 35.84 7.83 -54.27
C MET A 705 34.53 7.08 -54.55
N GLU A 706 34.60 5.80 -54.94
CA GLU A 706 33.42 4.97 -55.15
C GLU A 706 32.70 4.66 -53.83
N ALA A 707 33.46 4.32 -52.79
CA ALA A 707 32.93 4.04 -51.45
C ALA A 707 32.31 5.28 -50.80
N TRP A 708 32.93 6.45 -50.98
CA TRP A 708 32.41 7.73 -50.54
C TRP A 708 31.12 8.10 -51.28
N GLU A 709 31.10 8.04 -52.61
CA GLU A 709 29.88 8.34 -53.38
C GLU A 709 28.71 7.44 -52.99
N LEU A 710 28.98 6.16 -52.75
CA LEU A 710 27.95 5.21 -52.33
C LEU A 710 27.49 5.51 -50.90
N GLY A 711 28.40 5.73 -49.96
CA GLY A 711 28.08 6.10 -48.58
C GLY A 711 27.24 7.36 -48.51
N ALA A 712 27.57 8.37 -49.30
CA ALA A 712 26.81 9.62 -49.33
C ALA A 712 25.40 9.44 -49.94
N LYS A 713 25.27 8.68 -51.04
CA LYS A 713 23.96 8.29 -51.60
C LYS A 713 23.13 7.50 -50.59
N THR A 714 23.76 6.63 -49.81
CA THR A 714 23.13 5.84 -48.76
C THR A 714 22.64 6.74 -47.62
N CYS A 715 23.47 7.64 -47.11
CA CYS A 715 23.11 8.64 -46.09
C CYS A 715 21.93 9.51 -46.52
N GLN A 716 21.90 10.00 -47.76
CA GLN A 716 20.76 10.79 -48.25
C GLN A 716 19.45 10.01 -48.26
N ARG A 717 19.48 8.71 -48.60
CA ARG A 717 18.27 7.87 -48.55
C ARG A 717 17.73 7.73 -47.13
N LEU A 718 18.56 7.95 -46.11
CA LEU A 718 18.18 7.95 -44.69
C LEU A 718 17.58 9.30 -44.20
N GLN A 719 17.44 10.29 -45.09
CA GLN A 719 16.69 11.56 -45.05
C GLN A 719 16.64 12.47 -43.79
N ASN A 720 17.23 12.19 -42.62
CA ASN A 720 17.54 13.17 -41.56
C ASN A 720 18.31 12.46 -40.41
N MET A 721 19.63 12.54 -40.42
CA MET A 721 20.53 11.62 -39.70
C MET A 721 20.73 11.90 -38.19
N ASP A 722 19.84 12.65 -37.53
CA ASP A 722 20.07 13.06 -36.13
C ASP A 722 19.68 12.02 -35.06
N GLU A 723 19.02 10.91 -35.39
CA GLU A 723 18.56 9.94 -34.37
C GLU A 723 19.21 8.55 -34.42
N LEU A 724 20.24 8.32 -35.25
CA LEU A 724 20.88 6.99 -35.39
C LEU A 724 22.41 7.04 -35.55
N VAL A 725 23.06 8.05 -34.96
CA VAL A 725 24.51 8.23 -35.01
C VAL A 725 25.14 8.08 -33.63
N THR A 726 26.16 7.22 -33.54
CA THR A 726 26.93 7.01 -32.31
C THR A 726 28.36 7.49 -32.52
N ASP A 727 28.75 8.58 -31.84
CA ASP A 727 30.12 9.11 -31.89
C ASP A 727 31.04 8.20 -31.08
N VAL A 728 32.01 7.58 -31.75
CA VAL A 728 32.84 6.51 -31.17
C VAL A 728 33.58 6.98 -29.92
N ARG A 729 34.26 8.13 -30.00
CA ARG A 729 35.03 8.70 -28.88
C ARG A 729 34.19 8.99 -27.63
N LYS A 730 32.91 9.37 -27.81
CA LYS A 730 32.03 9.75 -26.69
C LYS A 730 31.61 8.52 -25.87
N VAL A 731 31.68 7.33 -26.45
CA VAL A 731 31.23 6.06 -25.85
C VAL A 731 32.30 5.38 -25.02
N TRP A 732 33.59 5.55 -25.32
CA TRP A 732 34.68 4.88 -24.60
C TRP A 732 34.65 5.06 -23.06
N PRO A 733 34.30 6.23 -22.50
CA PRO A 733 34.17 6.39 -21.05
C PRO A 733 33.07 5.51 -20.43
N GLU A 734 32.04 5.16 -21.21
CA GLU A 734 30.87 4.41 -20.75
C GLU A 734 31.06 2.88 -20.80
N TYR A 735 32.03 2.42 -21.59
CA TYR A 735 32.34 1.01 -21.81
C TYR A 735 33.87 0.77 -21.90
N PRO A 736 34.63 0.99 -20.81
CA PRO A 736 36.10 0.92 -20.83
C PRO A 736 36.60 -0.51 -21.01
N TYR A 737 36.96 -0.87 -22.23
CA TYR A 737 37.58 -2.13 -22.62
C TYR A 737 39.04 -1.93 -23.04
N ALA A 738 39.87 -2.97 -22.88
CA ALA A 738 41.26 -2.96 -23.30
C ALA A 738 41.53 -4.23 -24.11
N LEU A 739 42.07 -4.07 -25.33
CA LEU A 739 42.39 -5.19 -26.20
C LEU A 739 43.55 -6.03 -25.65
N PRO A 740 43.55 -7.35 -25.91
CA PRO A 740 44.74 -8.17 -25.69
C PRO A 740 45.86 -7.75 -26.65
N SER A 741 47.11 -7.83 -26.20
CA SER A 741 48.27 -7.60 -27.06
C SER A 741 48.48 -8.77 -28.04
N ILE A 742 48.45 -8.50 -29.35
CA ILE A 742 48.84 -9.46 -30.40
C ILE A 742 50.32 -9.22 -30.78
N GLY A 743 51.09 -10.29 -30.98
CA GLY A 743 52.56 -10.25 -31.00
C GLY A 743 53.26 -9.96 -32.33
N GLU A 744 52.55 -9.65 -33.42
CA GLU A 744 53.15 -9.49 -34.76
C GLU A 744 53.05 -8.05 -35.29
N GLU A 745 54.16 -7.50 -35.77
CA GLU A 745 54.26 -6.16 -36.35
C GLU A 745 53.78 -6.16 -37.80
N ILE A 746 52.96 -5.18 -38.18
CA ILE A 746 52.31 -5.14 -39.49
C ILE A 746 53.24 -4.50 -40.54
N VAL A 747 53.52 -5.23 -41.62
CA VAL A 747 54.35 -4.78 -42.74
C VAL A 747 53.49 -3.98 -43.73
N LEU A 748 54.00 -2.81 -44.18
CA LEU A 748 53.33 -1.89 -45.13
C LEU A 748 53.45 -2.33 -46.61
N PRO A 749 52.59 -1.86 -47.55
CA PRO A 749 52.58 -2.32 -48.92
C PRO A 749 53.56 -1.49 -49.77
N ASP A 750 53.82 -1.92 -51.01
CA ASP A 750 54.75 -1.20 -51.88
C ASP A 750 54.17 0.14 -52.36
N SER A 751 55.04 1.16 -52.39
CA SER A 751 54.66 2.55 -52.65
C SER A 751 54.10 2.82 -54.05
N GLU A 752 54.45 2.03 -55.06
CA GLU A 752 54.02 2.31 -56.44
C GLU A 752 52.53 1.98 -56.67
N GLU A 753 52.00 0.95 -56.01
CA GLU A 753 50.59 0.55 -56.15
C GLU A 753 49.67 1.55 -55.45
N LEU A 754 50.05 1.95 -54.24
CA LEU A 754 49.38 3.00 -53.50
C LEU A 754 49.38 4.34 -54.24
N GLU A 755 50.53 4.75 -54.78
CA GLU A 755 50.65 6.04 -55.45
C GLU A 755 49.75 6.15 -56.69
N ARG A 756 49.55 5.06 -57.43
CA ARG A 756 48.71 5.07 -58.65
C ARG A 756 47.25 5.37 -58.36
N VAL A 757 46.62 4.59 -57.47
CA VAL A 757 45.18 4.76 -57.14
C VAL A 757 44.96 6.09 -56.43
N PHE A 758 45.90 6.45 -55.56
CA PHE A 758 45.87 7.72 -54.84
C PHE A 758 45.91 8.94 -55.77
N VAL A 759 46.75 8.92 -56.81
CA VAL A 759 46.84 10.04 -57.76
C VAL A 759 45.53 10.24 -58.52
N ASP A 760 44.92 9.17 -59.02
CA ASP A 760 43.67 9.24 -59.79
C ASP A 760 42.51 9.82 -58.96
N ASP A 761 42.33 9.35 -57.72
CA ASP A 761 41.27 9.84 -56.83
C ASP A 761 41.51 11.30 -56.39
N MET A 762 42.77 11.68 -56.13
CA MET A 762 43.13 13.06 -55.83
C MET A 762 42.90 14.01 -57.01
N GLU A 763 43.13 13.55 -58.25
CA GLU A 763 42.83 14.30 -59.46
C GLU A 763 41.33 14.48 -59.66
N GLN A 764 40.50 13.47 -59.37
CA GLN A 764 39.06 13.62 -59.40
C GLN A 764 38.54 14.66 -58.38
N LEU A 765 39.06 14.64 -57.15
CA LEU A 765 38.71 15.65 -56.15
C LEU A 765 39.14 17.05 -56.57
N GLN A 766 40.32 17.16 -57.19
CA GLN A 766 40.79 18.41 -57.76
C GLN A 766 39.87 18.90 -58.88
N MET A 767 39.42 18.03 -59.79
CA MET A 767 38.46 18.39 -60.85
C MET A 767 37.13 18.89 -60.28
N ILE A 768 36.62 18.23 -59.23
CA ILE A 768 35.39 18.66 -58.54
C ILE A 768 35.57 20.06 -57.95
N ARG A 769 36.71 20.32 -57.29
CA ARG A 769 37.07 21.64 -56.76
C ARG A 769 37.12 22.69 -57.86
N GLU A 770 37.81 22.41 -58.96
CA GLU A 770 37.96 23.34 -60.09
C GLU A 770 36.61 23.69 -60.71
N ALA A 771 35.74 22.70 -60.94
CA ALA A 771 34.39 22.93 -61.45
C ALA A 771 33.52 23.80 -60.52
N PHE A 772 33.69 23.64 -59.20
CA PHE A 772 33.02 24.49 -58.22
C PHE A 772 33.51 25.94 -58.31
N VAL A 773 34.82 26.16 -58.30
CA VAL A 773 35.43 27.49 -58.40
C VAL A 773 35.01 28.18 -59.69
N GLU A 774 34.99 27.43 -60.79
CA GLU A 774 34.55 27.92 -62.10
C GLU A 774 33.09 28.39 -62.07
N ARG A 775 32.17 27.59 -61.53
CA ARG A 775 30.74 27.92 -61.48
C ARG A 775 30.39 29.06 -60.54
N GLN A 776 30.97 29.09 -59.34
CA GLN A 776 30.55 30.03 -58.29
C GLN A 776 31.24 31.38 -58.38
N TYR A 777 32.47 31.42 -58.90
CA TYR A 777 33.26 32.64 -58.91
C TYR A 777 33.63 33.07 -60.32
N ILE A 778 34.16 32.17 -61.16
CA ILE A 778 34.64 32.55 -62.50
C ILE A 778 33.48 32.94 -63.41
N HIS A 779 32.41 32.14 -63.53
CA HIS A 779 31.26 32.48 -64.38
C HIS A 779 30.58 33.80 -63.96
N PRO A 780 30.25 34.05 -62.67
CA PRO A 780 29.70 35.34 -62.25
C PRO A 780 30.64 36.53 -62.49
N LEU A 781 31.95 36.32 -62.41
CA LEU A 781 32.94 37.34 -62.75
C LEU A 781 33.09 37.57 -64.26
N LEU A 782 32.78 36.58 -65.10
CA LEU A 782 32.68 36.76 -66.55
C LEU A 782 31.43 37.56 -66.91
N GLU A 783 30.30 37.34 -66.22
CA GLU A 783 29.05 38.08 -66.42
C GLU A 783 29.14 39.53 -65.89
N ASN A 784 29.78 39.74 -64.75
CA ASN A 784 30.06 41.07 -64.19
C ASN A 784 31.53 41.20 -63.76
N PRO A 785 32.43 41.59 -64.69
CA PRO A 785 33.86 41.72 -64.43
C PRO A 785 34.22 42.73 -63.32
N GLY A 786 33.34 43.70 -63.05
CA GLY A 786 33.52 44.73 -62.01
C GLY A 786 33.04 44.33 -60.62
N ASN A 787 32.61 43.08 -60.40
CA ASN A 787 32.15 42.63 -59.09
C ASN A 787 33.34 42.41 -58.14
N HIS A 788 33.72 43.48 -57.43
CA HIS A 788 34.91 43.47 -56.57
C HIS A 788 34.79 42.52 -55.39
N GLN A 789 33.58 42.37 -54.84
CA GLN A 789 33.31 41.43 -53.76
C GLN A 789 33.58 39.99 -54.23
N ARG A 790 33.01 39.57 -55.37
CA ARG A 790 33.23 38.21 -55.91
C ARG A 790 34.71 37.90 -56.23
N ARG A 791 35.49 38.89 -56.65
CA ARG A 791 36.94 38.72 -56.86
C ARG A 791 37.70 38.57 -55.54
N MET A 792 37.29 39.29 -54.50
CA MET A 792 37.87 39.14 -53.16
C MET A 792 37.56 37.76 -52.60
N GLU A 793 36.31 37.31 -52.73
CA GLU A 793 35.86 35.97 -52.34
C GLU A 793 36.64 34.86 -53.09
N LEU A 794 36.80 35.00 -54.42
CA LEU A 794 37.64 34.09 -55.22
C LEU A 794 39.09 34.05 -54.71
N ALA A 795 39.67 35.21 -54.39
CA ALA A 795 41.03 35.28 -53.90
C ALA A 795 41.20 34.62 -52.53
N TYR A 796 40.24 34.79 -51.63
CA TYR A 796 40.22 34.07 -50.36
C TYR A 796 40.19 32.55 -50.57
N THR A 797 39.31 32.04 -51.42
CA THR A 797 39.25 30.61 -51.77
C THR A 797 40.57 30.11 -52.36
N LEU A 798 41.22 30.89 -53.22
CA LEU A 798 42.52 30.53 -53.80
C LEU A 798 43.65 30.54 -52.75
N ILE A 799 43.63 31.47 -51.80
CA ILE A 799 44.60 31.51 -50.69
C ILE A 799 44.43 30.32 -49.76
N GLU A 800 43.19 29.98 -49.39
CA GLU A 800 42.91 28.84 -48.51
C GLU A 800 43.33 27.52 -49.15
N SER A 801 43.13 27.38 -50.46
CA SER A 801 43.57 26.21 -51.22
C SER A 801 45.05 26.22 -51.61
N GLY A 802 45.81 27.22 -51.16
CA GLY A 802 47.25 27.31 -51.42
C GLY A 802 47.66 27.77 -52.83
N ASP A 803 46.71 28.14 -53.69
CA ASP A 803 47.01 28.70 -55.02
C ASP A 803 47.25 30.22 -54.97
N PHE A 804 48.33 30.56 -54.27
CA PHE A 804 48.72 31.94 -54.00
C PHE A 804 49.03 32.74 -55.27
N ASN A 805 49.51 32.08 -56.34
CA ASN A 805 49.83 32.78 -57.60
C ASN A 805 48.57 33.31 -58.26
N TYR A 806 47.55 32.46 -58.37
CA TYR A 806 46.30 32.83 -58.98
C TYR A 806 45.52 33.81 -58.08
N ALA A 807 45.58 33.63 -56.75
CA ALA A 807 45.05 34.60 -55.79
C ALA A 807 45.66 35.99 -55.98
N ILE A 808 47.00 36.10 -56.02
CA ILE A 808 47.71 37.37 -56.25
C ILE A 808 47.27 38.00 -57.57
N SER A 809 47.21 37.21 -58.65
CA SER A 809 46.80 37.73 -59.96
C SER A 809 45.37 38.28 -59.96
N THR A 810 44.46 37.61 -59.23
CA THR A 810 43.07 38.03 -59.07
C THR A 810 42.98 39.33 -58.25
N LEU A 811 43.73 39.42 -57.15
CA LEU A 811 43.74 40.57 -56.25
C LEU A 811 44.42 41.81 -56.84
N LEU A 812 45.44 41.66 -57.68
CA LEU A 812 46.11 42.79 -58.32
C LEU A 812 45.15 43.64 -59.15
N ASN A 813 44.11 43.03 -59.74
CA ASN A 813 43.07 43.73 -60.49
C ASN A 813 42.13 44.56 -59.60
N LEU A 814 42.09 44.31 -58.29
CA LEU A 814 41.24 45.02 -57.32
C LEU A 814 41.89 46.28 -56.73
N LEU A 815 43.18 46.51 -57.01
CA LEU A 815 43.94 47.62 -56.43
C LEU A 815 43.55 49.02 -56.96
N VAL A 816 42.52 49.12 -57.81
CA VAL A 816 41.97 50.39 -58.33
C VAL A 816 40.66 50.78 -57.62
N THR A 817 40.20 50.00 -56.65
CA THR A 817 38.82 50.02 -56.10
C THR A 817 38.79 50.38 -54.61
N ASP A 818 37.61 50.46 -53.97
CA ASP A 818 37.50 50.83 -52.55
C ASP A 818 38.01 49.75 -51.57
N LEU A 819 38.26 48.52 -52.04
CA LEU A 819 38.80 47.40 -51.24
C LEU A 819 40.34 47.33 -51.23
N LYS A 820 41.03 48.45 -51.48
CA LYS A 820 42.49 48.51 -51.67
C LYS A 820 43.28 47.95 -50.49
N ALA A 821 42.96 48.33 -49.25
CA ALA A 821 43.73 47.92 -48.08
C ALA A 821 43.74 46.39 -47.89
N GLU A 822 42.56 45.78 -48.00
CA GLU A 822 42.39 44.33 -47.87
C GLU A 822 43.06 43.57 -49.01
N ALA A 823 42.90 44.02 -50.26
CA ALA A 823 43.58 43.40 -51.40
C ALA A 823 45.11 43.47 -51.26
N TYR A 824 45.65 44.62 -50.81
CA TYR A 824 47.08 44.76 -50.53
C TYR A 824 47.54 43.76 -49.46
N TYR A 825 46.78 43.61 -48.37
CA TYR A 825 47.13 42.69 -47.30
C TYR A 825 47.13 41.23 -47.76
N LEU A 826 46.09 40.80 -48.48
CA LEU A 826 45.98 39.42 -48.97
C LEU A 826 47.04 39.08 -50.03
N ILE A 827 47.42 40.03 -50.88
CA ILE A 827 48.57 39.87 -51.78
C ILE A 827 49.85 39.68 -50.95
N GLY A 828 50.03 40.50 -49.90
CA GLY A 828 51.16 40.39 -48.98
C GLY A 828 51.20 39.02 -48.30
N PHE A 829 50.08 38.58 -47.74
CA PHE A 829 49.92 37.27 -47.12
C PHE A 829 50.22 36.13 -48.10
N SER A 830 49.73 36.24 -49.34
CA SER A 830 50.00 35.24 -50.38
C SER A 830 51.49 35.15 -50.72
N TYR A 831 52.20 36.27 -50.78
CA TYR A 831 53.66 36.25 -50.96
C TYR A 831 54.40 35.68 -49.74
N ALA A 832 53.93 35.95 -48.52
CA ALA A 832 54.52 35.37 -47.30
C ALA A 832 54.37 33.84 -47.28
N LYS A 833 53.21 33.30 -47.67
CA LYS A 833 53.01 31.85 -47.80
C LYS A 833 53.90 31.22 -48.86
N LYS A 834 54.27 31.99 -49.88
CA LYS A 834 55.28 31.61 -50.89
C LYS A 834 56.72 31.88 -50.45
N LYS A 835 56.95 32.32 -49.21
CA LYS A 835 58.26 32.71 -48.64
C LYS A 835 58.96 33.87 -49.35
N ASP A 836 58.21 34.72 -50.07
CA ASP A 836 58.72 35.97 -50.63
C ASP A 836 58.37 37.12 -49.69
N PHE A 837 59.04 37.14 -48.53
CA PHE A 837 58.73 38.06 -47.44
C PHE A 837 59.04 39.52 -47.80
N GLU A 838 59.96 39.77 -48.73
CA GLU A 838 60.29 41.12 -49.20
C GLU A 838 59.09 41.76 -49.90
N LYS A 839 58.43 41.01 -50.80
CA LYS A 839 57.16 41.47 -51.39
C LYS A 839 56.03 41.47 -50.36
N ALA A 840 55.99 40.47 -49.46
CA ALA A 840 54.95 40.40 -48.44
C ALA A 840 54.91 41.67 -47.57
N VAL A 841 56.07 42.09 -47.04
CA VAL A 841 56.25 43.32 -46.27
C VAL A 841 55.81 44.52 -47.10
N ARG A 842 56.30 44.66 -48.33
CA ARG A 842 55.97 45.81 -49.19
C ARG A 842 54.46 45.96 -49.44
N PHE A 843 53.76 44.85 -49.66
CA PHE A 843 52.32 44.86 -49.88
C PHE A 843 51.54 45.07 -48.58
N ALA A 844 52.00 44.52 -47.45
CA ALA A 844 51.41 44.77 -46.14
C ALA A 844 51.62 46.22 -45.64
N GLU A 845 52.75 46.86 -45.95
CA GLU A 845 52.97 48.29 -45.69
C GLU A 845 51.97 49.15 -46.46
N LYS A 846 51.72 48.83 -47.73
CA LYS A 846 50.68 49.50 -48.52
C LYS A 846 49.28 49.28 -47.96
N ALA A 847 49.00 48.08 -47.45
CA ALA A 847 47.73 47.82 -46.76
C ALA A 847 47.59 48.75 -45.54
N MET A 848 48.66 48.91 -44.76
CA MET A 848 48.69 49.80 -43.59
C MET A 848 48.59 51.29 -43.94
N GLU A 849 49.14 51.73 -45.07
CA GLU A 849 48.98 53.12 -45.56
C GLU A 849 47.51 53.43 -45.85
N HIS A 850 46.76 52.45 -46.35
CA HIS A 850 45.36 52.61 -46.70
C HIS A 850 44.39 52.41 -45.51
N ASP A 851 44.76 51.59 -44.52
CA ASP A 851 43.98 51.40 -43.28
C ASP A 851 44.91 51.31 -42.04
N PRO A 852 45.36 52.46 -41.50
CA PRO A 852 46.36 52.54 -40.42
C PRO A 852 45.91 51.93 -39.08
N GLU A 853 44.61 51.88 -38.85
CA GLU A 853 44.01 51.41 -37.59
C GLU A 853 43.74 49.90 -37.58
N ASN A 854 43.96 49.22 -38.72
CA ASN A 854 43.74 47.79 -38.83
C ASN A 854 44.81 46.99 -38.07
N VAL A 855 44.42 46.50 -36.89
CA VAL A 855 45.29 45.70 -36.00
C VAL A 855 45.76 44.41 -36.69
N GLY A 856 44.93 43.83 -37.58
CA GLY A 856 45.27 42.61 -38.32
C GLY A 856 46.40 42.83 -39.30
N TYR A 857 46.34 43.91 -40.09
CA TYR A 857 47.39 44.25 -41.05
C TYR A 857 48.70 44.60 -40.35
N ARG A 858 48.63 45.26 -39.19
CA ARG A 858 49.81 45.65 -38.39
C ARG A 858 50.55 44.41 -37.87
N ARG A 859 49.81 43.46 -37.31
CA ARG A 859 50.36 42.17 -36.84
C ARG A 859 50.95 41.35 -37.98
N GLY A 860 50.25 41.27 -39.11
CA GLY A 860 50.78 40.55 -40.29
C GLY A 860 52.05 41.20 -40.83
N LEU A 861 52.12 42.53 -40.85
CA LEU A 861 53.32 43.26 -41.25
C LEU A 861 54.51 43.01 -40.30
N GLU A 862 54.29 43.04 -38.99
CA GLU A 862 55.32 42.70 -37.99
C GLU A 862 55.83 41.27 -38.18
N TYR A 863 54.92 40.32 -38.42
CA TYR A 863 55.27 38.94 -38.72
C TYR A 863 56.13 38.82 -39.98
N PHE A 864 55.71 39.45 -41.10
CA PHE A 864 56.48 39.42 -42.34
C PHE A 864 57.86 40.08 -42.21
N LYS A 865 57.99 41.13 -41.39
CA LYS A 865 59.29 41.77 -41.10
C LYS A 865 60.20 40.88 -40.25
N GLY A 866 59.64 40.13 -39.31
CA GLY A 866 60.39 39.15 -38.52
C GLY A 866 61.01 38.07 -39.41
N GLU A 867 60.19 37.44 -40.25
CA GLU A 867 60.61 36.37 -41.17
C GLU A 867 61.54 36.86 -42.31
N LEU A 868 61.59 38.16 -42.59
CA LEU A 868 62.55 38.74 -43.56
C LEU A 868 63.93 39.03 -42.92
N MET A 869 63.99 39.21 -41.60
CA MET A 869 65.23 39.44 -40.87
C MET A 869 65.95 38.15 -40.47
N GLU A 870 65.21 37.04 -40.39
CA GLU A 870 65.73 35.66 -40.34
C GLU A 870 66.13 35.17 -41.75
#